data_AF-A0A922LHX9-F1
#
_entry.id   AF-A0A922LHX9-F1
#
_cell.length_a   1.000
_cell.length_b   1.000
_cell.length_c   1.000
_cell.angle_alpha   90.00
_cell.angle_beta   90.00
_cell.angle_gamma   90.00
#
_symmetry.space_group_name_H-M   'P 1'
#
loop_
_entity.id
_entity.type
_entity.pdbx_description
1 polymer ?
#
loop_
_entity_poly.entity_id
_entity_poly.type
_entity_poly.pdbx_seq_one_letter_code
_entity_poly.pdbx_strand_id
1 'polypeptide(L)'
;MDLWKSIEKNLSWFDLSSEVRLQLNDDPKKYEEQILLHSFRNQLRYTGNIVQLVIKREKKYYEKLVDYGRQHYLLYPYHLQDKIVRGLQITQFVYYRRMIIDLISTEKSYDCLPNFTAADCLRLLGIGRNQYIELVNTYKSFLSSIGPDENEIQGLLCDILPSQPIDKVIFEPWYVVRIGSVMLSDIQASTDSERITIDQLIDAEKADDLEESNEVGPGILVKDLDQNIIKGLYLRGLVYIDIPVSCDDKICVPTLEGFVMNRISGDIRENLLYKIFVTADENTSVSELAECLQVDVNSVKQAASIFCRLGFAQKRIGRLESRTQPFQIPISIEESDTLLHTENSVVDANLDSFPSVDDHPQQKKKLVLIFDSTITAYLMMGNLSPNLKPHAVTMFEVGKLSDDSLNSFIFELNHLAPVSEGEAGVYREYALNLRKTIHFLRSQASLDSTDFCDVDLIRGGSLLSLEAETRIRVLRKNYNVVVSLIPSTYEDQQASDSQWPPHLGPPISEANSPWFGFFISCIASNTIQRKQNPSVNVLPTLLITCGTRISRLPLPLRGISRFWLTAWGHDAVVVDSTNFLTTANDMLLSSPVLIQAIESYEFEENLSQRYIPLPISKEFLQHSSNCVPEFIIHLMNVIDLTYVSGYIIVLAPMNKCEHDQDLNKLASEDQNILLTSTDSILQRDQQKSEYNCSRKAVLVENELLTIMKEHKPIYFITLRLGLPIFNMELNHAVCAQISNQNLLSTNNRNHLEATNHLLVEEFTKFIFNDCSGLLPNQNQCSYSTLVTSSGGNFPDTWPLPTKNMMCANGILSFF
;
A
#
# COMPACT_ATOMS: atom_id res chain seq x y z
N MET A 1 8.63 -13.13 31.03
CA MET A 1 9.07 -13.58 29.66
C MET A 1 7.83 -14.09 28.94
N ASP A 2 7.60 -13.78 27.67
CA ASP A 2 6.34 -14.18 26.99
C ASP A 2 6.27 -15.70 26.76
N LEU A 3 5.06 -16.27 26.86
CA LEU A 3 4.78 -17.69 26.64
C LEU A 3 5.33 -18.19 25.29
N TRP A 4 5.12 -17.43 24.22
CA TRP A 4 5.52 -17.81 22.85
C TRP A 4 7.03 -17.86 22.66
N LYS A 5 7.76 -16.86 23.19
CA LYS A 5 9.23 -16.84 23.19
C LYS A 5 9.83 -18.03 23.94
N SER A 6 9.10 -18.57 24.93
CA SER A 6 9.53 -19.76 25.67
C SER A 6 9.39 -21.03 24.81
N ILE A 7 8.34 -21.10 23.98
CA ILE A 7 8.11 -22.19 23.02
C ILE A 7 9.14 -22.14 21.89
N GLU A 8 9.44 -20.95 21.34
CA GLU A 8 10.46 -20.76 20.30
C GLU A 8 11.87 -21.14 20.77
N LYS A 9 12.18 -20.92 22.06
CA LYS A 9 13.44 -21.34 22.68
C LYS A 9 13.47 -22.82 23.07
N ASN A 10 12.43 -23.58 22.73
CA ASN A 10 12.28 -25.00 23.08
C ASN A 10 12.41 -25.30 24.58
N LEU A 11 11.91 -24.41 25.45
CA LEU A 11 11.98 -24.59 26.91
C LEU A 11 10.97 -25.62 27.40
N SER A 12 11.45 -26.58 28.20
CA SER A 12 10.60 -27.57 28.84
C SER A 12 9.70 -26.93 29.91
N TRP A 13 8.61 -27.61 30.30
CA TRP A 13 7.72 -27.12 31.37
C TRP A 13 8.49 -26.77 32.65
N PHE A 14 9.53 -27.54 32.98
CA PHE A 14 10.35 -27.37 34.19
C PHE A 14 11.33 -26.18 34.11
N ASP A 15 11.57 -25.65 32.92
CA ASP A 15 12.46 -24.49 32.69
C ASP A 15 11.67 -23.18 32.51
N LEU A 16 10.33 -23.25 32.49
CA LEU A 16 9.48 -22.06 32.42
C LEU A 16 9.58 -21.20 33.68
N SER A 17 9.58 -19.88 33.49
CA SER A 17 9.47 -18.91 34.57
C SER A 17 8.13 -19.04 35.32
N SER A 18 8.12 -18.70 36.61
CA SER A 18 6.92 -18.75 37.46
C SER A 18 5.77 -17.89 36.94
N GLU A 19 6.05 -16.77 36.29
CA GLU A 19 5.04 -15.90 35.66
C GLU A 19 4.27 -16.61 34.54
N VAL A 20 4.98 -17.33 33.67
CA VAL A 20 4.38 -18.05 32.53
C VAL A 20 3.59 -19.27 33.01
N ARG A 21 4.07 -19.95 34.05
CA ARG A 21 3.31 -21.07 34.64
C ARG A 21 2.01 -20.58 35.28
N LEU A 22 2.04 -19.44 35.97
CA LEU A 22 0.83 -18.80 36.51
C LEU A 22 -0.16 -18.42 35.41
N GLN A 23 0.30 -17.93 34.24
CA GLN A 23 -0.58 -17.66 33.08
C GLN A 23 -1.30 -18.92 32.56
N LEU A 24 -0.71 -20.10 32.76
CA LEU A 24 -1.27 -21.39 32.35
C LEU A 24 -1.98 -22.11 33.51
N ASN A 25 -2.24 -21.42 34.63
CA ASN A 25 -2.80 -21.98 35.86
C ASN A 25 -2.01 -23.19 36.40
N ASP A 26 -0.68 -23.17 36.24
CA ASP A 26 0.25 -24.24 36.63
C ASP A 26 -0.10 -25.63 36.06
N ASP A 27 -0.84 -25.68 34.94
CA ASP A 27 -1.23 -26.93 34.29
C ASP A 27 -0.28 -27.27 33.13
N PRO A 28 0.52 -28.36 33.23
CA PRO A 28 1.42 -28.76 32.16
C PRO A 28 0.67 -29.16 30.88
N LYS A 29 -0.56 -29.65 30.97
CA LYS A 29 -1.34 -30.02 29.77
C LYS A 29 -1.72 -28.82 28.93
N LYS A 30 -2.04 -27.70 29.58
CA LYS A 30 -2.30 -26.44 28.86
C LYS A 30 -1.07 -25.95 28.13
N TYR A 31 0.13 -26.17 28.68
CA TYR A 31 1.36 -25.86 27.96
C TYR A 31 1.54 -26.75 26.73
N GLU A 32 1.30 -28.06 26.85
CA GLU A 32 1.31 -28.98 25.71
C GLU A 32 0.31 -28.56 24.60
N GLU A 33 -0.90 -28.15 24.99
CA GLU A 33 -1.90 -27.62 24.05
C GLU A 33 -1.42 -26.33 23.36
N GLN A 34 -0.80 -25.41 24.09
CA GLN A 34 -0.24 -24.17 23.52
C GLN A 34 0.96 -24.45 22.61
N ILE A 35 1.82 -25.42 22.95
CA ILE A 35 2.91 -25.88 22.07
C ILE A 35 2.34 -26.39 20.76
N LEU A 36 1.30 -27.23 20.81
CA LEU A 36 0.66 -27.77 19.60
C LEU A 36 0.02 -26.67 18.78
N LEU A 37 -0.76 -25.78 19.41
CA LEU A 37 -1.40 -24.66 18.73
C LEU A 37 -0.38 -23.74 18.05
N HIS A 38 0.70 -23.39 18.75
CA HIS A 38 1.80 -22.59 18.20
C HIS A 38 2.47 -23.29 17.02
N SER A 39 2.74 -24.59 17.17
CA SER A 39 3.41 -25.40 16.18
C SER A 39 2.56 -25.60 14.93
N PHE A 40 1.23 -25.71 15.05
CA PHE A 40 0.34 -25.80 13.90
C PHE A 40 0.15 -24.46 13.20
N ARG A 41 -0.05 -23.37 13.94
CA ARG A 41 -0.18 -22.01 13.37
C ARG A 41 1.06 -21.60 12.58
N ASN A 42 2.25 -21.88 13.11
CA ASN A 42 3.51 -21.58 12.42
C ASN A 42 3.97 -22.69 11.47
N GLN A 43 3.25 -23.81 11.41
CA GLN A 43 3.56 -25.03 10.66
C GLN A 43 5.04 -25.47 10.85
N LEU A 44 5.46 -25.64 12.11
CA LEU A 44 6.84 -25.96 12.47
C LEU A 44 7.24 -27.39 12.02
N ARG A 45 8.55 -27.61 11.81
CA ARG A 45 9.09 -28.97 11.53
C ARG A 45 9.09 -29.80 12.82
N TYR A 46 8.85 -31.11 12.71
CA TYR A 46 8.91 -32.00 13.87
C TYR A 46 10.34 -32.12 14.44
N THR A 47 11.34 -32.16 13.58
CA THR A 47 12.75 -32.22 13.98
C THR A 47 13.24 -30.87 14.50
N GLY A 48 13.90 -30.86 15.66
CA GLY A 48 14.50 -29.67 16.26
C GLY A 48 13.55 -28.78 17.10
N ASN A 49 12.26 -29.14 17.21
CA ASN A 49 11.28 -28.39 17.98
C ASN A 49 10.73 -29.18 19.18
N ILE A 50 10.27 -28.48 20.21
CA ILE A 50 9.74 -29.05 21.46
C ILE A 50 8.52 -29.96 21.27
N VAL A 51 7.86 -29.89 20.12
CA VAL A 51 6.69 -30.74 19.78
C VAL A 51 6.99 -32.24 19.86
N GLN A 52 8.25 -32.64 19.75
CA GLN A 52 8.69 -34.03 19.94
C GLN A 52 8.38 -34.59 21.34
N LEU A 53 8.37 -33.73 22.35
CA LEU A 53 8.03 -34.12 23.72
C LEU A 53 6.53 -34.43 23.85
N VAL A 54 5.69 -33.77 23.05
CA VAL A 54 4.23 -33.88 23.11
C VAL A 54 3.72 -35.02 22.24
N ILE A 55 4.20 -35.12 20.99
CA ILE A 55 3.77 -36.16 20.05
C ILE A 55 4.98 -37.03 19.71
N LYS A 56 4.98 -38.29 20.15
CA LYS A 56 6.13 -39.20 19.92
C LYS A 56 6.29 -39.70 18.48
N ARG A 57 5.23 -39.64 17.67
CA ARG A 57 5.22 -40.18 16.29
C ARG A 57 5.18 -39.03 15.29
N GLU A 58 6.27 -38.85 14.54
CA GLU A 58 6.41 -37.82 13.50
C GLU A 58 5.26 -37.85 12.49
N LYS A 59 4.92 -39.04 11.96
CA LYS A 59 3.79 -39.19 11.02
C LYS A 59 2.47 -38.63 11.57
N LYS A 60 2.15 -38.94 12.84
CA LYS A 60 0.92 -38.50 13.50
C LYS A 60 0.89 -36.98 13.74
N TYR A 61 2.05 -36.37 13.94
CA TYR A 61 2.16 -34.92 14.05
C TYR A 61 1.80 -34.24 12.73
N TYR A 62 2.39 -34.70 11.63
CA TYR A 62 2.11 -34.13 10.31
C TYR A 62 0.67 -34.40 9.84
N GLU A 63 0.06 -35.54 10.19
CA GLU A 63 -1.38 -35.78 9.95
C GLU A 63 -2.22 -34.69 10.64
N LYS A 64 -1.99 -34.45 11.93
CA LYS A 64 -2.69 -33.40 12.69
C LYS A 64 -2.43 -32.00 12.14
N LEU A 65 -1.20 -31.72 11.70
CA LEU A 65 -0.84 -30.42 11.12
C LEU A 65 -1.61 -30.17 9.83
N VAL A 66 -1.69 -31.17 8.94
CA VAL A 66 -2.45 -31.08 7.68
C VAL A 66 -3.95 -30.92 7.95
N ASP A 67 -4.51 -31.66 8.91
CA ASP A 67 -5.91 -31.54 9.28
C ASP A 67 -6.23 -30.16 9.88
N TYR A 68 -5.36 -29.65 10.76
CA TYR A 68 -5.48 -28.30 11.30
C TYR A 68 -5.42 -27.25 10.19
N GLY A 69 -4.46 -27.37 9.27
CA GLY A 69 -4.32 -26.46 8.13
C GLY A 69 -5.56 -26.41 7.26
N ARG A 70 -6.20 -27.56 6.99
CA ARG A 70 -7.46 -27.62 6.24
C ARG A 70 -8.62 -26.95 6.97
N GLN A 71 -8.79 -27.23 8.27
CA GLN A 71 -9.88 -26.66 9.07
C GLN A 71 -9.79 -25.14 9.20
N HIS A 72 -8.57 -24.60 9.18
CA HIS A 72 -8.29 -23.16 9.27
C HIS A 72 -7.95 -22.51 7.91
N TYR A 73 -8.13 -23.21 6.80
CA TYR A 73 -7.88 -22.73 5.43
C TYR A 73 -6.46 -22.18 5.18
N LEU A 74 -5.46 -22.73 5.89
CA LEU A 74 -4.07 -22.33 5.76
C LEU A 74 -3.48 -22.75 4.41
N LEU A 75 -2.56 -21.93 3.90
CA LEU A 75 -1.76 -22.26 2.73
C LEU A 75 -1.01 -23.58 2.95
N TYR A 76 -0.92 -24.39 1.89
CA TYR A 76 -0.19 -25.65 1.93
C TYR A 76 1.26 -25.45 2.41
N PRO A 77 1.75 -26.23 3.40
CA PRO A 77 3.09 -26.10 3.96
C PRO A 77 4.17 -26.62 2.98
N TYR A 78 4.53 -25.81 1.98
CA TYR A 78 5.52 -26.17 0.96
C TYR A 78 6.90 -26.52 1.53
N HIS A 79 7.30 -25.89 2.63
CA HIS A 79 8.56 -26.18 3.32
C HIS A 79 8.58 -27.53 4.06
N LEU A 80 7.42 -28.20 4.20
CA LEU A 80 7.27 -29.55 4.78
C LEU A 80 6.88 -30.59 3.73
N GLN A 81 6.98 -30.25 2.45
CA GLN A 81 6.52 -31.09 1.36
C GLN A 81 7.28 -32.43 1.29
N ASP A 82 8.55 -32.44 1.67
CA ASP A 82 9.39 -33.63 1.82
C ASP A 82 8.76 -34.67 2.76
N LYS A 83 8.22 -34.22 3.89
CA LYS A 83 7.58 -35.06 4.90
C LYS A 83 6.14 -35.41 4.56
N ILE A 84 5.38 -34.47 4.00
CA ILE A 84 3.95 -34.65 3.73
C ILE A 84 3.72 -35.53 2.50
N VAL A 85 4.44 -35.28 1.39
CA VAL A 85 4.25 -36.05 0.16
C VAL A 85 4.76 -37.48 0.35
N ARG A 86 5.98 -37.67 0.89
CA ARG A 86 6.53 -39.03 1.08
C ARG A 86 5.92 -39.76 2.27
N GLY A 87 5.69 -39.07 3.39
CA GLY A 87 5.22 -39.71 4.63
C GLY A 87 3.70 -39.94 4.69
N LEU A 88 2.91 -39.02 4.12
CA LEU A 88 1.45 -39.04 4.17
C LEU A 88 0.77 -39.29 2.82
N GLN A 89 1.51 -39.19 1.71
CA GLN A 89 0.96 -39.33 0.35
C GLN A 89 -0.08 -38.26 0.01
N ILE A 90 0.04 -37.09 0.64
CA ILE A 90 -0.84 -35.95 0.40
C ILE A 90 -0.08 -34.98 -0.50
N THR A 91 -0.50 -34.85 -1.74
CA THR A 91 0.00 -33.81 -2.65
C THR A 91 -0.73 -32.49 -2.39
N GLN A 92 -0.17 -31.39 -2.89
CA GLN A 92 -0.79 -30.06 -2.76
C GLN A 92 -2.18 -30.05 -3.43
N PHE A 93 -2.32 -30.70 -4.59
CA PHE A 93 -3.61 -30.89 -5.25
C PHE A 93 -4.63 -31.61 -4.35
N VAL A 94 -4.25 -32.73 -3.73
CA VAL A 94 -5.14 -33.49 -2.84
C VAL A 94 -5.53 -32.66 -1.61
N TYR A 95 -4.60 -31.87 -1.07
CA TYR A 95 -4.85 -30.97 0.06
C TYR A 95 -5.94 -29.95 -0.27
N TYR A 96 -5.79 -29.19 -1.36
CA TYR A 96 -6.77 -28.16 -1.74
C TYR A 96 -8.08 -28.74 -2.23
N ARG A 97 -8.05 -29.86 -2.96
CA ARG A 97 -9.29 -30.56 -3.38
C ARG A 97 -10.13 -30.94 -2.16
N ARG A 98 -9.51 -31.50 -1.12
CA ARG A 98 -10.20 -31.82 0.15
C ARG A 98 -10.69 -30.56 0.87
N MET A 99 -9.88 -29.49 0.89
CA MET A 99 -10.30 -28.21 1.48
C MET A 99 -11.55 -27.64 0.82
N ILE A 100 -11.64 -27.67 -0.52
CA ILE A 100 -12.83 -27.22 -1.25
C ILE A 100 -14.04 -28.12 -0.95
N ILE A 101 -13.85 -29.44 -0.87
CA ILE A 101 -14.92 -30.36 -0.43
C ILE A 101 -15.44 -29.93 0.95
N ASP A 102 -14.56 -29.75 1.93
CA ASP A 102 -14.94 -29.32 3.28
C ASP A 102 -15.67 -27.97 3.28
N LEU A 103 -15.27 -27.04 2.42
CA LEU A 103 -15.84 -25.70 2.31
C LEU A 103 -17.26 -25.73 1.70
N ILE A 104 -17.49 -26.56 0.67
CA ILE A 104 -18.82 -26.78 0.08
C ILE A 104 -19.72 -27.52 1.07
N SER A 105 -19.21 -28.58 1.71
CA SER A 105 -19.98 -29.37 2.69
C SER A 105 -20.37 -28.56 3.93
N THR A 106 -19.58 -27.55 4.31
CA THR A 106 -19.90 -26.62 5.42
C THR A 106 -20.67 -25.37 4.98
N GLU A 107 -21.07 -25.28 3.70
CA GLU A 107 -21.80 -24.15 3.10
C GLU A 107 -21.16 -22.77 3.30
N LYS A 108 -19.83 -22.72 3.42
CA LYS A 108 -19.13 -21.45 3.58
C LYS A 108 -18.91 -20.74 2.25
N SER A 109 -18.75 -19.42 2.30
CA SER A 109 -18.38 -18.62 1.13
C SER A 109 -16.91 -18.80 0.76
N TYR A 110 -16.58 -18.71 -0.53
CA TYR A 110 -15.20 -18.71 -1.01
C TYR A 110 -14.34 -17.61 -0.36
N ASP A 111 -14.96 -16.50 0.02
CA ASP A 111 -14.35 -15.32 0.66
C ASP A 111 -13.72 -15.62 2.04
N CYS A 112 -13.99 -16.81 2.60
CA CYS A 112 -13.35 -17.30 3.83
C CYS A 112 -11.92 -17.80 3.59
N LEU A 113 -11.54 -18.06 2.33
CA LEU A 113 -10.17 -18.49 2.01
C LEU A 113 -9.23 -17.27 2.03
N PRO A 114 -8.07 -17.36 2.71
CA PRO A 114 -6.99 -16.38 2.59
C PRO A 114 -6.57 -16.15 1.14
N ASN A 115 -5.98 -15.00 0.83
CA ASN A 115 -5.72 -14.57 -0.55
C ASN A 115 -4.72 -15.49 -1.25
N PHE A 116 -3.62 -15.84 -0.57
CA PHE A 116 -2.61 -16.75 -1.12
C PHE A 116 -3.11 -18.19 -1.21
N THR A 117 -3.94 -18.65 -0.27
CA THR A 117 -4.60 -19.95 -0.33
C THR A 117 -5.53 -20.03 -1.55
N ALA A 118 -6.34 -18.99 -1.76
CA ALA A 118 -7.26 -18.90 -2.90
C ALA A 118 -6.51 -18.81 -4.24
N ALA A 119 -5.42 -18.06 -4.30
CA ALA A 119 -4.55 -18.00 -5.47
C ALA A 119 -3.97 -19.39 -5.82
N ASP A 120 -3.54 -20.16 -4.82
CA ASP A 120 -3.00 -21.50 -5.04
C ASP A 120 -4.09 -22.51 -5.44
N CYS A 121 -5.29 -22.39 -4.86
CA CYS A 121 -6.47 -23.14 -5.29
C CYS A 121 -6.82 -22.87 -6.76
N LEU A 122 -6.78 -21.60 -7.18
CA LEU A 122 -7.02 -21.22 -8.57
C LEU A 122 -5.94 -21.80 -9.49
N ARG A 123 -4.66 -21.74 -9.08
CA ARG A 123 -3.52 -22.27 -9.85
C ARG A 123 -3.57 -23.79 -10.03
N LEU A 124 -3.96 -24.53 -9.01
CA LEU A 124 -3.94 -26.00 -9.03
C LEU A 124 -5.26 -26.63 -9.47
N LEU A 125 -6.39 -26.12 -9.01
CA LEU A 125 -7.73 -26.67 -9.28
C LEU A 125 -8.47 -25.94 -10.40
N GLY A 126 -8.12 -24.68 -10.69
CA GLY A 126 -8.85 -23.85 -11.65
C GLY A 126 -10.15 -23.28 -11.09
N ILE A 127 -10.32 -23.35 -9.77
CA ILE A 127 -11.54 -22.93 -9.08
C ILE A 127 -11.33 -21.55 -8.45
N GLY A 128 -11.79 -20.52 -9.16
CA GLY A 128 -11.95 -19.18 -8.61
C GLY A 128 -13.31 -18.98 -7.95
N ARG A 129 -13.58 -17.75 -7.50
CA ARG A 129 -14.86 -17.39 -6.84
C ARG A 129 -16.08 -17.72 -7.67
N ASN A 130 -16.07 -17.40 -8.97
CA ASN A 130 -17.20 -17.62 -9.86
C ASN A 130 -17.43 -19.11 -10.12
N GLN A 131 -16.35 -19.84 -10.40
CA GLN A 131 -16.40 -21.29 -10.59
C GLN A 131 -16.87 -22.00 -9.31
N TYR A 132 -16.46 -21.52 -8.13
CA TYR A 132 -16.94 -22.05 -6.85
C TYR A 132 -18.45 -21.87 -6.69
N ILE A 133 -18.99 -20.69 -7.02
CA ILE A 133 -20.43 -20.42 -6.93
C ILE A 133 -21.20 -21.36 -7.87
N GLU A 134 -20.72 -21.55 -9.10
CA GLU A 134 -21.30 -22.52 -10.05
C GLU A 134 -21.28 -23.94 -9.50
N LEU A 135 -20.16 -24.39 -8.94
CA LEU A 135 -20.02 -25.72 -8.32
C LEU A 135 -21.01 -25.93 -7.17
N VAL A 136 -21.14 -24.93 -6.27
CA VAL A 136 -22.10 -24.99 -5.16
C VAL A 136 -23.53 -25.06 -5.67
N ASN A 137 -23.88 -24.29 -6.70
CA ASN A 137 -25.22 -24.32 -7.29
C ASN A 137 -25.53 -25.67 -7.93
N THR A 138 -24.58 -26.23 -8.67
CA THR A 138 -24.69 -27.57 -9.26
C THR A 138 -24.85 -28.63 -8.17
N TYR A 139 -24.04 -28.58 -7.12
CA TYR A 139 -24.14 -29.48 -5.98
C TYR A 139 -25.50 -29.39 -5.25
N LYS A 140 -26.00 -28.17 -4.99
CA LYS A 140 -27.33 -27.94 -4.39
C LYS A 140 -28.47 -28.46 -5.27
N SER A 141 -28.33 -28.36 -6.60
CA SER A 141 -29.28 -28.95 -7.54
C SER A 141 -29.33 -30.47 -7.42
N PHE A 142 -28.18 -31.13 -7.25
CA PHE A 142 -28.13 -32.58 -7.07
C PHE A 142 -28.66 -33.05 -5.71
N LEU A 143 -28.38 -32.31 -4.63
CA LEU A 143 -28.97 -32.57 -3.30
C LEU A 143 -30.49 -32.52 -3.33
N SER A 144 -31.08 -31.67 -4.18
CA SER A 144 -32.53 -31.59 -4.34
C SER A 144 -33.14 -32.82 -5.05
N SER A 145 -32.32 -33.61 -5.75
CA SER A 145 -32.73 -34.78 -6.55
C SER A 145 -32.43 -36.13 -5.90
N ILE A 146 -31.57 -36.17 -4.87
CA ILE A 146 -31.05 -37.41 -4.27
C ILE A 146 -31.40 -37.42 -2.77
N GLY A 147 -31.68 -38.61 -2.21
CA GLY A 147 -32.01 -38.80 -0.80
C GLY A 147 -30.83 -38.51 0.16
N PRO A 148 -31.02 -38.64 1.49
CA PRO A 148 -30.17 -38.03 2.52
C PRO A 148 -28.96 -38.90 2.94
N ASP A 149 -28.28 -39.57 2.01
CA ASP A 149 -27.11 -40.40 2.35
C ASP A 149 -25.79 -39.61 2.20
N GLU A 150 -25.18 -39.22 3.33
CA GLU A 150 -23.95 -38.40 3.39
C GLU A 150 -22.76 -38.98 2.59
N ASN A 151 -22.64 -40.31 2.53
CA ASN A 151 -21.55 -40.97 1.80
C ASN A 151 -21.69 -40.87 0.27
N GLU A 152 -22.92 -40.90 -0.24
CA GLU A 152 -23.20 -40.73 -1.69
C GLU A 152 -22.95 -39.28 -2.10
N ILE A 153 -23.28 -38.35 -1.21
CA ILE A 153 -23.09 -36.90 -1.37
C ILE A 153 -21.61 -36.53 -1.46
N GLN A 154 -20.76 -37.14 -0.63
CA GLN A 154 -19.31 -36.89 -0.67
C GLN A 154 -18.64 -37.56 -1.88
N GLY A 155 -19.17 -38.69 -2.35
CA GLY A 155 -18.79 -39.31 -3.62
C GLY A 155 -19.09 -38.39 -4.82
N LEU A 156 -20.27 -37.77 -4.84
CA LEU A 156 -20.67 -36.86 -5.91
C LEU A 156 -19.76 -35.61 -6.00
N LEU A 157 -19.38 -35.02 -4.86
CA LEU A 157 -18.42 -33.92 -4.84
C LEU A 157 -17.05 -34.33 -5.41
N CYS A 158 -16.64 -35.59 -5.17
CA CYS A 158 -15.43 -36.12 -5.76
C CYS A 158 -15.53 -36.27 -7.29
N ASP A 159 -16.72 -36.52 -7.82
CA ASP A 159 -16.95 -36.67 -9.26
C ASP A 159 -17.06 -35.33 -9.99
N ILE A 160 -17.63 -34.31 -9.33
CA ILE A 160 -17.80 -32.96 -9.90
C ILE A 160 -16.45 -32.19 -9.89
N LEU A 161 -15.64 -32.38 -8.86
CA LEU A 161 -14.36 -31.68 -8.73
C LEU A 161 -13.29 -32.28 -9.66
N PRO A 162 -12.31 -31.46 -10.11
CA PRO A 162 -11.18 -31.95 -10.89
C PRO A 162 -10.52 -33.16 -10.24
N SER A 163 -10.19 -34.17 -11.06
CA SER A 163 -9.48 -35.38 -10.62
C SER A 163 -7.96 -35.25 -10.76
N GLN A 164 -7.49 -34.30 -11.58
CA GLN A 164 -6.08 -33.98 -11.79
C GLN A 164 -5.84 -32.47 -11.73
N PRO A 165 -4.60 -32.03 -11.43
CA PRO A 165 -4.22 -30.63 -11.51
C PRO A 165 -4.40 -30.06 -12.91
N ILE A 166 -4.50 -28.74 -13.03
CA ILE A 166 -4.54 -28.05 -14.32
C ILE A 166 -3.30 -28.41 -15.16
N ASP A 167 -3.51 -28.73 -16.43
CA ASP A 167 -2.47 -29.18 -17.38
C ASP A 167 -1.46 -28.07 -17.77
N LYS A 168 -1.77 -26.80 -17.51
CA LYS A 168 -0.95 -25.63 -17.84
C LYS A 168 0.05 -25.27 -16.73
N VAL A 169 0.86 -26.24 -16.27
CA VAL A 169 1.92 -25.98 -15.29
C VAL A 169 3.16 -25.42 -15.98
N ILE A 170 3.65 -24.28 -15.52
CA ILE A 170 4.90 -23.68 -15.99
C ILE A 170 6.04 -24.20 -15.11
N PHE A 171 7.02 -24.85 -15.73
CA PHE A 171 8.23 -25.31 -15.06
C PHE A 171 9.41 -24.45 -15.49
N GLU A 172 9.99 -23.70 -14.56
CA GLU A 172 11.21 -22.93 -14.83
C GLU A 172 12.44 -23.85 -14.84
N PRO A 173 13.46 -23.59 -15.68
CA PRO A 173 14.63 -24.46 -15.82
C PRO A 173 15.41 -24.70 -14.52
N TRP A 174 15.33 -23.76 -13.57
CA TRP A 174 16.05 -23.81 -12.29
C TRP A 174 15.26 -24.47 -11.15
N TYR A 175 14.01 -24.87 -11.39
CA TYR A 175 13.24 -25.64 -10.41
C TYR A 175 13.83 -27.03 -10.21
N VAL A 176 13.61 -27.62 -9.03
CA VAL A 176 14.10 -28.95 -8.68
C VAL A 176 12.94 -29.93 -8.61
N VAL A 177 13.04 -31.02 -9.36
CA VAL A 177 12.10 -32.14 -9.32
C VAL A 177 12.58 -33.13 -8.27
N ARG A 178 11.64 -33.58 -7.44
CA ARG A 178 11.86 -34.56 -6.35
C ARG A 178 10.85 -35.69 -6.46
N ILE A 179 11.22 -36.87 -5.97
CA ILE A 179 10.33 -38.03 -5.96
C ILE A 179 9.23 -37.86 -4.91
N GLY A 180 7.99 -38.10 -5.34
CA GLY A 180 6.83 -38.19 -4.46
C GLY A 180 6.70 -39.60 -3.88
N SER A 181 5.45 -40.00 -3.64
CA SER A 181 5.14 -41.36 -3.19
C SER A 181 4.84 -42.25 -4.39
N VAL A 182 5.83 -43.01 -4.86
CA VAL A 182 5.67 -43.96 -5.97
C VAL A 182 5.36 -45.36 -5.44
N MET A 183 4.25 -45.95 -5.91
CA MET A 183 3.89 -47.34 -5.64
C MET A 183 4.33 -48.27 -6.77
N LEU A 184 4.38 -49.58 -6.49
CA LEU A 184 4.68 -50.60 -7.50
C LEU A 184 3.67 -50.59 -8.67
N SER A 185 2.40 -50.27 -8.40
CA SER A 185 1.37 -50.11 -9.43
C SER A 185 1.68 -48.97 -10.41
N ASP A 186 2.27 -47.89 -9.90
CA ASP A 186 2.55 -46.69 -10.69
C ASP A 186 3.73 -46.94 -11.64
N ILE A 187 4.73 -47.70 -11.17
CA ILE A 187 5.86 -48.15 -11.99
C ILE A 187 5.37 -49.06 -13.13
N GLN A 188 4.40 -49.95 -12.85
CA GLN A 188 3.82 -50.83 -13.87
C GLN A 188 3.06 -50.04 -14.93
N ALA A 189 2.34 -48.98 -14.56
CA ALA A 189 1.60 -48.12 -15.47
C ALA A 189 2.47 -47.08 -16.22
N SER A 190 3.72 -46.87 -15.79
CA SER A 190 4.65 -45.89 -16.39
C SER A 190 5.30 -46.39 -17.68
N THR A 191 5.63 -45.46 -18.59
CA THR A 191 6.43 -45.76 -19.79
C THR A 191 7.89 -46.02 -19.44
N ASP A 192 8.66 -46.62 -20.36
CA ASP A 192 10.08 -46.91 -20.09
C ASP A 192 10.92 -45.64 -19.87
N SER A 193 10.58 -44.53 -20.54
CA SER A 193 11.23 -43.25 -20.31
C SER A 193 10.90 -42.66 -18.94
N GLU A 194 9.64 -42.72 -18.51
CA GLU A 194 9.21 -42.31 -17.17
C GLU A 194 9.90 -43.13 -16.08
N ARG A 195 10.04 -44.45 -16.28
CA ARG A 195 10.72 -45.34 -15.33
C ARG A 195 12.19 -44.95 -15.15
N ILE A 196 12.90 -44.69 -16.24
CA ILE A 196 14.30 -44.24 -16.20
C ILE A 196 14.40 -42.93 -15.41
N THR A 197 13.50 -41.97 -15.64
CA THR A 197 13.50 -40.70 -14.88
C THR A 197 13.17 -40.91 -13.40
N ILE A 198 12.24 -41.80 -13.06
CA ILE A 198 11.93 -42.16 -11.68
C ILE A 198 13.15 -42.78 -11.00
N ASP A 199 13.85 -43.71 -11.65
CA ASP A 199 15.05 -44.35 -11.11
C ASP A 199 16.17 -43.33 -10.88
N GLN A 200 16.38 -42.42 -11.84
CA GLN A 200 17.32 -41.30 -11.70
C GLN A 200 16.99 -40.41 -10.50
N LEU A 201 15.71 -40.09 -10.29
CA LEU A 201 15.26 -39.28 -9.15
C LEU A 201 15.47 -40.02 -7.82
N ILE A 202 15.24 -41.33 -7.78
CA ILE A 202 15.48 -42.16 -6.59
C ILE A 202 16.97 -42.21 -6.26
N ASP A 203 17.84 -42.36 -7.27
CA ASP A 203 19.29 -42.41 -7.07
C ASP A 203 19.85 -41.06 -6.64
N ALA A 204 19.35 -39.96 -7.22
CA ALA A 204 19.72 -38.59 -6.84
C ALA A 204 19.33 -38.26 -5.39
N GLU A 205 18.32 -38.90 -4.84
CA GLU A 205 17.91 -38.68 -3.44
C GLU A 205 18.66 -39.54 -2.44
N LYS A 206 19.10 -40.74 -2.83
CA LYS A 206 19.89 -41.65 -1.98
C LYS A 206 21.34 -41.20 -1.82
N ALA A 207 21.85 -40.38 -2.75
CA ALA A 207 23.24 -39.92 -2.73
C ALA A 207 23.63 -39.12 -1.47
N ASP A 208 22.65 -38.56 -0.74
CA ASP A 208 22.85 -37.78 0.49
C ASP A 208 22.56 -38.54 1.79
N ASP A 209 22.03 -39.78 1.76
CA ASP A 209 21.72 -40.56 2.97
C ASP A 209 22.99 -41.04 3.73
N LEU A 210 24.19 -40.61 3.32
CA LEU A 210 25.48 -40.97 3.93
C LEU A 210 26.06 -39.90 4.88
N GLU A 211 25.45 -38.72 5.01
CA GLU A 211 25.83 -37.74 6.05
C GLU A 211 24.60 -37.38 6.89
N GLU A 212 24.76 -37.37 8.23
CA GLU A 212 23.74 -36.99 9.23
C GLU A 212 23.38 -35.48 9.18
N SER A 213 23.38 -34.86 8.00
CA SER A 213 22.91 -33.50 7.80
C SER A 213 21.38 -33.54 7.57
N ASN A 214 20.63 -32.67 8.25
CA ASN A 214 19.18 -32.52 8.11
C ASN A 214 18.76 -31.91 6.75
N GLU A 215 19.59 -32.08 5.72
CA GLU A 215 19.46 -31.46 4.40
C GLU A 215 18.64 -32.38 3.48
N VAL A 216 17.79 -31.74 2.67
CA VAL A 216 16.97 -32.44 1.68
C VAL A 216 17.88 -32.73 0.49
N GLY A 217 17.90 -33.99 -0.01
CA GLY A 217 18.80 -34.41 -1.10
C GLY A 217 18.82 -33.46 -2.32
N PRO A 218 19.81 -33.52 -3.23
CA PRO A 218 20.00 -32.49 -4.26
C PRO A 218 18.83 -32.39 -5.25
N GLY A 219 18.06 -33.48 -5.45
CA GLY A 219 17.04 -33.57 -6.50
C GLY A 219 17.66 -33.40 -7.90
N ILE A 220 16.82 -33.22 -8.92
CA ILE A 220 17.28 -32.99 -10.30
C ILE A 220 16.66 -31.69 -10.84
N LEU A 221 17.45 -30.85 -11.51
CA LEU A 221 16.95 -29.61 -12.11
C LEU A 221 16.04 -29.91 -13.31
N VAL A 222 14.99 -29.11 -13.48
CA VAL A 222 14.06 -29.23 -14.62
C VAL A 222 14.78 -29.13 -15.97
N LYS A 223 15.83 -28.29 -16.07
CA LYS A 223 16.62 -28.13 -17.32
C LYS A 223 17.26 -29.44 -17.81
N ASP A 224 17.52 -30.38 -16.89
CA ASP A 224 18.23 -31.64 -17.18
C ASP A 224 17.25 -32.78 -17.51
N LEU A 225 15.93 -32.51 -17.52
CA LEU A 225 14.85 -33.47 -17.71
C LEU A 225 13.91 -33.04 -18.85
N ASP A 226 13.22 -34.02 -19.47
CA ASP A 226 12.19 -33.74 -20.48
C ASP A 226 10.91 -33.21 -19.81
N GLN A 227 10.50 -32.00 -20.21
CA GLN A 227 9.30 -31.33 -19.69
C GLN A 227 8.02 -32.14 -19.86
N ASN A 228 7.88 -32.91 -20.96
CA ASN A 228 6.68 -33.71 -21.19
C ASN A 228 6.57 -34.87 -20.20
N ILE A 229 7.71 -35.50 -19.89
CA ILE A 229 7.80 -36.60 -18.92
C ILE A 229 7.52 -36.05 -17.51
N ILE A 230 8.16 -34.94 -17.13
CA ILE A 230 7.93 -34.31 -15.82
C ILE A 230 6.46 -33.94 -15.64
N LYS A 231 5.84 -33.36 -16.67
CA LYS A 231 4.43 -32.98 -16.65
C LYS A 231 3.52 -34.19 -16.45
N GLY A 232 3.75 -35.29 -17.16
CA GLY A 232 3.02 -36.55 -16.97
C GLY A 232 3.16 -37.10 -15.55
N LEU A 233 4.38 -37.14 -15.02
CA LEU A 233 4.66 -37.58 -13.65
C LEU A 233 4.01 -36.67 -12.58
N TYR A 234 4.01 -35.36 -12.81
CA TYR A 234 3.44 -34.37 -11.90
C TYR A 234 1.91 -34.46 -11.82
N LEU A 235 1.23 -34.61 -12.95
CA LEU A 235 -0.24 -34.75 -13.01
C LEU A 235 -0.73 -36.01 -12.27
N ARG A 236 0.08 -37.08 -12.28
CA ARG A 236 -0.17 -38.30 -11.49
C ARG A 236 0.24 -38.18 -10.02
N GLY A 237 0.88 -37.08 -9.62
CA GLY A 237 1.36 -36.85 -8.25
C GLY A 237 2.56 -37.71 -7.83
N LEU A 238 3.28 -38.30 -8.80
CA LEU A 238 4.44 -39.16 -8.53
C LEU A 238 5.73 -38.38 -8.25
N VAL A 239 5.78 -37.13 -8.72
CA VAL A 239 6.87 -36.20 -8.45
C VAL A 239 6.30 -34.92 -7.88
N TYR A 240 7.16 -34.17 -7.18
CA TYR A 240 6.82 -32.85 -6.71
C TYR A 240 7.95 -31.85 -6.97
N ILE A 241 7.56 -30.58 -7.10
CA ILE A 241 8.47 -29.50 -7.46
C ILE A 241 8.87 -28.75 -6.21
N ASP A 242 10.17 -28.59 -6.02
CA ASP A 242 10.80 -27.72 -5.04
C ASP A 242 11.41 -26.51 -5.76
N ILE A 243 11.34 -25.34 -5.13
CA ILE A 243 11.78 -24.06 -5.70
C ILE A 243 12.87 -23.49 -4.79
N PRO A 244 14.15 -23.78 -5.08
CA PRO A 244 15.25 -23.42 -4.19
C PRO A 244 15.57 -21.92 -4.27
N VAL A 245 15.61 -21.26 -3.11
CA VAL A 245 15.99 -19.84 -2.98
C VAL A 245 17.20 -19.69 -2.08
N SER A 246 18.26 -19.10 -2.61
CA SER A 246 19.53 -18.81 -1.91
C SER A 246 19.48 -17.47 -1.18
N CYS A 247 20.42 -17.25 -0.26
CA CYS A 247 20.52 -15.98 0.50
C CYS A 247 20.81 -14.76 -0.38
N ASP A 248 21.57 -14.97 -1.46
CA ASP A 248 22.04 -13.91 -2.36
C ASP A 248 21.09 -13.66 -3.54
N ASP A 249 20.03 -14.47 -3.65
CA ASP A 249 19.05 -14.33 -4.71
C ASP A 249 18.29 -13.01 -4.55
N LYS A 250 17.95 -12.39 -5.68
CA LYS A 250 17.12 -11.19 -5.76
C LYS A 250 15.79 -11.54 -6.41
N ILE A 251 14.70 -11.11 -5.79
CA ILE A 251 13.34 -11.34 -6.26
C ILE A 251 12.73 -10.03 -6.76
N CYS A 252 12.03 -10.09 -7.88
CA CYS A 252 11.24 -8.97 -8.42
C CYS A 252 9.77 -9.38 -8.47
N VAL A 253 8.88 -8.46 -8.08
CA VAL A 253 7.43 -8.63 -8.15
C VAL A 253 6.92 -7.88 -9.38
N PRO A 254 6.59 -8.58 -10.49
CA PRO A 254 5.96 -7.96 -11.64
C PRO A 254 4.52 -7.54 -11.33
N THR A 255 3.89 -6.87 -12.30
CA THR A 255 2.47 -6.50 -12.21
C THR A 255 1.60 -7.75 -12.05
N LEU A 256 0.77 -7.75 -11.02
CA LEU A 256 -0.11 -8.86 -10.70
C LEU A 256 -1.26 -8.97 -11.71
N GLU A 257 -1.31 -10.09 -12.43
CA GLU A 257 -2.45 -10.46 -13.28
C GLU A 257 -3.28 -11.55 -12.58
N GLY A 258 -4.60 -11.37 -12.50
CA GLY A 258 -5.50 -12.39 -11.95
C GLY A 258 -5.40 -12.61 -10.44
N PHE A 259 -4.87 -11.66 -9.67
CA PHE A 259 -4.78 -11.77 -8.21
C PHE A 259 -6.17 -11.94 -7.56
N VAL A 260 -6.26 -12.90 -6.63
CA VAL A 260 -7.49 -13.22 -5.92
C VAL A 260 -7.55 -12.43 -4.62
N MET A 261 -8.47 -11.45 -4.56
CA MET A 261 -8.70 -10.61 -3.38
C MET A 261 -9.93 -11.12 -2.61
N ASN A 262 -9.68 -11.82 -1.52
CA ASN A 262 -10.65 -12.23 -0.51
C ASN A 262 -10.40 -11.43 0.79
N ARG A 263 -10.95 -11.90 1.92
CA ARG A 263 -10.77 -11.26 3.23
C ARG A 263 -9.46 -11.71 3.87
N ILE A 264 -8.73 -10.76 4.46
CA ILE A 264 -7.53 -11.04 5.23
C ILE A 264 -7.92 -11.84 6.47
N SER A 265 -7.35 -13.05 6.62
CA SER A 265 -7.73 -13.97 7.68
C SER A 265 -6.90 -13.78 8.97
N GLY A 266 -5.88 -12.91 8.91
CA GLY A 266 -4.96 -12.64 10.02
C GLY A 266 -3.92 -13.75 10.24
N ASP A 267 -3.67 -14.59 9.24
CA ASP A 267 -2.65 -15.64 9.31
C ASP A 267 -1.24 -15.05 9.39
N ILE A 268 -0.38 -15.64 10.21
CA ILE A 268 0.99 -15.19 10.47
C ILE A 268 1.82 -15.24 9.17
N ARG A 269 1.62 -16.29 8.36
CA ARG A 269 2.33 -16.45 7.08
C ARG A 269 1.86 -15.46 6.04
N GLU A 270 0.54 -15.28 5.91
CA GLU A 270 -0.06 -14.27 5.03
C GLU A 270 0.45 -12.86 5.39
N ASN A 271 0.50 -12.52 6.68
CA ASN A 271 1.08 -11.26 7.15
C ASN A 271 2.55 -11.12 6.74
N LEU A 272 3.37 -12.18 6.88
CA LEU A 272 4.77 -12.16 6.43
C LEU A 272 4.88 -11.96 4.92
N LEU A 273 4.02 -12.61 4.13
CA LEU A 273 3.98 -12.44 2.67
C LEU A 273 3.66 -10.97 2.32
N TYR A 274 2.66 -10.36 2.94
CA TYR A 274 2.37 -8.94 2.73
C TYR A 274 3.52 -8.02 3.13
N LYS A 275 4.20 -8.29 4.26
CA LYS A 275 5.40 -7.54 4.65
C LYS A 275 6.50 -7.65 3.59
N ILE A 276 6.69 -8.82 2.99
CA ILE A 276 7.67 -9.01 1.90
C ILE A 276 7.23 -8.31 0.62
N PHE A 277 5.95 -8.30 0.25
CA PHE A 277 5.46 -7.57 -0.92
C PHE A 277 5.83 -6.09 -0.89
N VAL A 278 5.65 -5.43 0.25
CA VAL A 278 5.95 -4.00 0.42
C VAL A 278 7.46 -3.73 0.42
N THR A 279 8.26 -4.66 0.94
CA THR A 279 9.69 -4.46 1.18
C THR A 279 10.60 -5.02 0.09
N ALA A 280 10.08 -5.92 -0.76
CA ALA A 280 10.83 -6.49 -1.87
C ALA A 280 11.29 -5.40 -2.84
N ASP A 281 12.57 -5.43 -3.17
CA ASP A 281 13.15 -4.58 -4.18
C ASP A 281 14.10 -5.40 -5.07
N GLU A 282 14.19 -4.98 -6.32
CA GLU A 282 14.97 -5.67 -7.36
C GLU A 282 16.48 -5.71 -7.06
N ASN A 283 16.93 -4.83 -6.17
CA ASN A 283 18.32 -4.67 -5.79
C ASN A 283 18.68 -5.33 -4.46
N THR A 284 17.67 -5.68 -3.64
CA THR A 284 17.87 -6.30 -2.32
C THR A 284 17.93 -7.82 -2.42
N SER A 285 18.94 -8.42 -1.78
CA SER A 285 19.02 -9.88 -1.63
C SER A 285 18.06 -10.40 -0.55
N VAL A 286 17.78 -11.70 -0.55
CA VAL A 286 16.92 -12.35 0.46
C VAL A 286 17.50 -12.22 1.88
N SER A 287 18.81 -12.29 2.05
CA SER A 287 19.48 -12.11 3.34
C SER A 287 19.30 -10.68 3.89
N GLU A 288 19.52 -9.70 3.04
CA GLU A 288 19.31 -8.29 3.30
C GLU A 288 17.84 -7.95 3.63
N LEU A 289 16.90 -8.60 2.95
CA LEU A 289 15.46 -8.45 3.20
C LEU A 289 15.10 -8.98 4.60
N ALA A 290 15.67 -10.12 4.99
CA ALA A 290 15.48 -10.71 6.31
C ALA A 290 16.03 -9.81 7.43
N GLU A 291 17.20 -9.20 7.23
CA GLU A 291 17.77 -8.21 8.16
C GLU A 291 16.86 -6.98 8.30
N CYS A 292 16.38 -6.43 7.18
CA CYS A 292 15.43 -5.32 7.17
C CYS A 292 14.13 -5.64 7.91
N LEU A 293 13.60 -6.86 7.77
CA LEU A 293 12.35 -7.27 8.42
C LEU A 293 12.55 -7.76 9.87
N GLN A 294 13.79 -8.02 10.31
CA GLN A 294 14.09 -8.73 11.58
C GLN A 294 13.40 -10.11 11.67
N VAL A 295 13.36 -10.83 10.56
CA VAL A 295 12.78 -12.18 10.46
C VAL A 295 13.88 -13.17 10.11
N ASP A 296 13.72 -14.44 10.51
CA ASP A 296 14.65 -15.50 10.13
C ASP A 296 14.78 -15.62 8.61
N VAL A 297 16.02 -15.78 8.14
CA VAL A 297 16.34 -15.85 6.70
C VAL A 297 15.63 -17.03 6.05
N ASN A 298 15.43 -18.16 6.75
CA ASN A 298 14.74 -19.31 6.17
C ASN A 298 13.26 -19.05 5.97
N SER A 299 12.61 -18.29 6.86
CA SER A 299 11.22 -17.87 6.66
C SER A 299 11.07 -16.98 5.42
N VAL A 300 12.02 -16.06 5.18
CA VAL A 300 12.02 -15.21 3.99
C VAL A 300 12.30 -16.03 2.72
N LYS A 301 13.23 -16.99 2.76
CA LYS A 301 13.46 -17.94 1.64
C LYS A 301 12.20 -18.75 1.29
N GLN A 302 11.50 -19.26 2.31
CA GLN A 302 10.26 -20.01 2.13
C GLN A 302 9.17 -19.13 1.50
N ALA A 303 9.02 -17.89 1.98
CA ALA A 303 8.10 -16.92 1.40
C ALA A 303 8.45 -16.56 -0.05
N ALA A 304 9.73 -16.31 -0.35
CA ALA A 304 10.20 -16.05 -1.72
C ALA A 304 9.93 -17.24 -2.64
N SER A 305 10.15 -18.46 -2.16
CA SER A 305 9.83 -19.71 -2.87
C SER A 305 8.33 -19.83 -3.18
N ILE A 306 7.45 -19.47 -2.22
CA ILE A 306 6.01 -19.40 -2.42
C ILE A 306 5.65 -18.35 -3.48
N PHE A 307 6.25 -17.15 -3.46
CA PHE A 307 5.97 -16.13 -4.48
C PHE A 307 6.35 -16.58 -5.88
N CYS A 308 7.52 -17.19 -6.06
CA CYS A 308 7.92 -17.76 -7.35
C CYS A 308 6.97 -18.88 -7.78
N ARG A 309 6.49 -19.71 -6.84
CA ARG A 309 5.53 -20.78 -7.13
C ARG A 309 4.18 -20.25 -7.61
N LEU A 310 3.67 -19.21 -6.98
CA LEU A 310 2.39 -18.60 -7.31
C LEU A 310 2.46 -17.72 -8.57
N GLY A 311 3.68 -17.47 -9.09
CA GLY A 311 3.90 -16.59 -10.23
C GLY A 311 3.88 -15.10 -9.88
N PHE A 312 3.89 -14.76 -8.58
CA PHE A 312 3.90 -13.36 -8.10
C PHE A 312 5.30 -12.76 -8.05
N ALA A 313 6.36 -13.57 -8.09
CA ALA A 313 7.73 -13.07 -8.14
C ALA A 313 8.60 -13.89 -9.10
N GLN A 314 9.60 -13.24 -9.67
CA GLN A 314 10.61 -13.88 -10.52
C GLN A 314 11.98 -13.71 -9.91
N LYS A 315 12.79 -14.77 -9.97
CA LYS A 315 14.20 -14.73 -9.58
C LYS A 315 14.97 -13.99 -10.67
N ARG A 316 15.69 -12.92 -10.30
CA ARG A 316 16.49 -12.15 -11.25
C ARG A 316 17.78 -12.90 -11.58
N ILE A 317 17.84 -13.54 -12.74
CA ILE A 317 19.04 -14.23 -13.23
C ILE A 317 19.86 -13.25 -14.08
N GLY A 318 20.66 -12.40 -13.42
CA GLY A 318 21.51 -11.40 -14.08
C GLY A 318 20.74 -10.25 -14.76
N ARG A 319 21.45 -9.18 -15.14
CA ARG A 319 20.91 -8.13 -16.04
C ARG A 319 20.85 -8.71 -17.44
N LEU A 320 19.70 -9.28 -17.82
CA LEU A 320 19.37 -9.47 -19.23
C LEU A 320 18.50 -8.29 -19.65
N GLU A 321 18.98 -7.52 -20.62
CA GLU A 321 18.25 -6.42 -21.25
C GLU A 321 16.89 -6.93 -21.76
N SER A 322 15.83 -6.20 -21.39
CA SER A 322 14.51 -6.17 -22.03
C SER A 322 13.98 -7.50 -22.60
N ARG A 323 13.23 -8.25 -21.80
CA ARG A 323 12.21 -9.16 -22.32
C ARG A 323 10.82 -8.68 -21.89
N THR A 324 10.36 -7.63 -22.54
CA THR A 324 8.96 -7.20 -22.56
C THR A 324 8.12 -8.25 -23.31
N GLN A 325 7.58 -9.21 -22.58
CA GLN A 325 6.41 -9.98 -22.99
C GLN A 325 5.49 -10.04 -21.75
N PRO A 326 4.32 -9.38 -21.76
CA PRO A 326 3.35 -9.50 -20.66
C PRO A 326 2.84 -10.95 -20.56
N PHE A 327 2.73 -11.45 -19.33
CA PHE A 327 2.26 -12.81 -19.02
C PHE A 327 0.74 -12.90 -19.22
N GLN A 328 0.28 -13.11 -20.45
CA GLN A 328 -1.13 -13.43 -20.69
C GLN A 328 -1.49 -14.80 -20.11
N ILE A 329 -2.42 -14.84 -19.15
CA ILE A 329 -3.22 -16.04 -18.88
C ILE A 329 -4.19 -16.19 -20.07
N PRO A 330 -4.08 -17.20 -20.94
CA PRO A 330 -4.96 -17.31 -22.10
C PRO A 330 -6.31 -17.85 -21.62
N ILE A 331 -7.29 -16.95 -21.52
CA ILE A 331 -8.71 -17.29 -21.54
C ILE A 331 -9.03 -17.60 -23.00
N SER A 332 -9.46 -18.83 -23.27
CA SER A 332 -9.82 -19.32 -24.59
C SER A 332 -11.02 -18.54 -25.14
N ILE A 333 -10.79 -17.75 -26.18
CA ILE A 333 -11.80 -17.40 -27.17
C ILE A 333 -11.21 -17.84 -28.51
N GLU A 334 -11.82 -18.86 -29.09
CA GLU A 334 -11.53 -19.31 -30.45
C GLU A 334 -11.98 -18.22 -31.42
N GLU A 335 -11.09 -17.76 -32.29
CA GLU A 335 -11.45 -17.36 -33.66
C GLU A 335 -10.20 -17.27 -34.55
N SER A 336 -10.35 -17.82 -35.74
CA SER A 336 -9.37 -18.05 -36.80
C SER A 336 -8.90 -16.75 -37.47
N ASP A 337 -7.63 -16.65 -37.87
CA ASP A 337 -7.22 -16.58 -39.29
C ASP A 337 -5.82 -15.97 -39.56
N THR A 338 -5.11 -16.68 -40.44
CA THR A 338 -4.17 -16.23 -41.50
C THR A 338 -2.79 -15.62 -41.18
N LEU A 339 -1.79 -16.41 -41.58
CA LEU A 339 -0.37 -16.14 -41.85
C LEU A 339 -0.08 -14.92 -42.74
N LEU A 340 0.97 -14.15 -42.41
CA LEU A 340 1.91 -13.58 -43.40
C LEU A 340 3.32 -13.42 -42.81
N HIS A 341 4.29 -13.99 -43.51
CA HIS A 341 5.74 -13.91 -43.31
C HIS A 341 6.31 -12.53 -43.66
N THR A 342 7.33 -12.05 -42.95
CA THR A 342 8.42 -11.25 -43.56
C THR A 342 9.72 -11.37 -42.73
N GLU A 343 10.83 -11.30 -43.44
CA GLU A 343 12.12 -11.95 -43.19
C GLU A 343 13.06 -11.21 -42.22
N ASN A 344 13.85 -11.99 -41.46
CA ASN A 344 14.95 -11.51 -40.61
C ASN A 344 16.24 -11.34 -41.43
N SER A 345 16.89 -10.17 -41.34
CA SER A 345 18.25 -9.93 -41.81
C SER A 345 19.27 -10.19 -40.69
N VAL A 346 20.29 -10.97 -41.03
CA VAL A 346 21.43 -11.37 -40.19
C VAL A 346 22.48 -10.26 -40.20
N VAL A 347 22.96 -9.84 -39.03
CA VAL A 347 24.28 -9.18 -38.91
C VAL A 347 24.96 -9.63 -37.61
N ASP A 348 26.10 -10.30 -37.78
CA ASP A 348 27.03 -10.78 -36.75
C ASP A 348 27.61 -9.64 -35.89
N ALA A 349 27.76 -9.87 -34.58
CA ALA A 349 28.57 -9.02 -33.71
C ALA A 349 29.54 -9.86 -32.89
N ASN A 350 30.82 -9.57 -33.09
CA ASN A 350 32.00 -10.22 -32.54
C ASN A 350 32.17 -10.02 -31.03
N LEU A 351 32.82 -11.03 -30.45
CA LEU A 351 33.28 -11.21 -29.08
C LEU A 351 34.43 -10.25 -28.70
N ASP A 352 34.58 -10.04 -27.39
CA ASP A 352 35.73 -9.52 -26.62
C ASP A 352 35.90 -8.00 -26.42
N SER A 353 35.51 -7.52 -25.23
CA SER A 353 36.42 -6.83 -24.29
C SER A 353 35.79 -6.68 -22.89
N PHE A 354 36.33 -7.38 -21.89
CA PHE A 354 36.05 -7.17 -20.46
C PHE A 354 36.94 -6.05 -19.90
N PRO A 355 36.41 -5.10 -19.11
CA PRO A 355 37.21 -4.37 -18.13
C PRO A 355 37.12 -5.04 -16.75
N SER A 356 38.28 -5.02 -16.09
CA SER A 356 38.63 -5.64 -14.82
C SER A 356 37.95 -5.06 -13.58
N VAL A 357 37.87 -5.93 -12.56
CA VAL A 357 37.41 -5.77 -11.18
C VAL A 357 38.22 -4.72 -10.41
N ASP A 358 37.55 -3.70 -9.88
CA ASP A 358 37.74 -3.08 -8.55
C ASP A 358 37.00 -1.72 -8.50
N ASP A 359 35.70 -1.78 -8.23
CA ASP A 359 34.93 -0.72 -7.58
C ASP A 359 33.61 -1.36 -7.15
N HIS A 360 33.34 -1.47 -5.86
CA HIS A 360 31.99 -1.74 -5.40
C HIS A 360 31.14 -0.52 -5.80
N PRO A 361 30.24 -0.60 -6.80
CA PRO A 361 29.42 0.56 -7.12
C PRO A 361 28.55 0.83 -5.89
N GLN A 362 28.74 1.97 -5.24
CA GLN A 362 27.77 2.47 -4.26
C GLN A 362 26.40 2.43 -4.96
N GLN A 363 25.52 1.53 -4.52
CA GLN A 363 24.18 1.41 -5.09
C GLN A 363 23.49 2.76 -4.93
N LYS A 364 23.26 3.45 -6.05
CA LYS A 364 22.47 4.68 -6.09
C LYS A 364 21.07 4.35 -5.58
N LYS A 365 20.60 5.10 -4.58
CA LYS A 365 19.26 4.93 -4.01
C LYS A 365 18.20 5.57 -4.92
N LYS A 366 16.95 5.16 -4.73
CA LYS A 366 15.83 5.61 -5.56
C LYS A 366 15.12 6.84 -4.97
N LEU A 367 14.26 7.46 -5.77
CA LEU A 367 13.26 8.43 -5.32
C LEU A 367 11.92 7.71 -5.16
N VAL A 368 11.16 8.01 -4.10
CA VAL A 368 9.84 7.40 -3.89
C VAL A 368 8.72 8.43 -3.87
N LEU A 369 7.63 8.12 -4.58
CA LEU A 369 6.37 8.86 -4.53
C LEU A 369 5.36 8.09 -3.68
N ILE A 370 4.94 8.68 -2.55
CA ILE A 370 3.90 8.15 -1.67
C ILE A 370 2.54 8.64 -2.14
N PHE A 371 1.65 7.68 -2.39
CA PHE A 371 0.29 7.93 -2.84
C PHE A 371 -0.76 7.30 -1.91
N ASP A 372 -2.01 7.71 -2.13
CA ASP A 372 -3.17 7.26 -1.36
C ASP A 372 -4.03 6.24 -2.13
N SER A 373 -4.68 5.36 -1.38
CA SER A 373 -5.71 4.41 -1.82
C SER A 373 -6.78 4.98 -2.76
N THR A 374 -7.12 6.27 -2.64
CA THR A 374 -8.03 6.96 -3.56
C THR A 374 -7.60 6.85 -5.01
N ILE A 375 -6.30 7.01 -5.29
CA ILE A 375 -5.75 6.88 -6.65
C ILE A 375 -5.99 5.48 -7.20
N THR A 376 -5.73 4.45 -6.40
CA THR A 376 -5.95 3.06 -6.83
C THR A 376 -7.42 2.77 -7.09
N ALA A 377 -8.33 3.33 -6.30
CA ALA A 377 -9.76 3.16 -6.51
C ALA A 377 -10.22 3.75 -7.85
N TYR A 378 -9.73 4.94 -8.22
CA TYR A 378 -10.07 5.57 -9.49
C TYR A 378 -9.49 4.80 -10.69
N LEU A 379 -8.26 4.28 -10.57
CA LEU A 379 -7.63 3.48 -11.62
C LEU A 379 -8.29 2.09 -11.80
N MET A 380 -8.97 1.58 -10.79
CA MET A 380 -9.74 0.32 -10.87
C MET A 380 -11.08 0.49 -11.60
N MET A 381 -11.54 1.71 -11.87
CA MET A 381 -12.77 1.94 -12.62
C MET A 381 -12.60 1.48 -14.08
N GLY A 382 -13.42 0.52 -14.50
CA GLY A 382 -13.33 -0.09 -15.83
C GLY A 382 -13.57 0.86 -17.01
N ASN A 383 -14.01 2.10 -16.75
CA ASN A 383 -14.36 3.09 -17.76
C ASN A 383 -13.12 3.82 -18.35
N LEU A 384 -11.95 3.75 -17.70
CA LEU A 384 -10.74 4.46 -18.12
C LEU A 384 -9.92 3.65 -19.13
N SER A 385 -9.55 2.42 -18.75
CA SER A 385 -8.93 1.40 -19.60
C SER A 385 -9.01 0.04 -18.88
N PRO A 386 -9.34 -1.06 -19.57
CA PRO A 386 -9.35 -2.39 -18.97
C PRO A 386 -7.95 -2.85 -18.51
N ASN A 387 -6.89 -2.38 -19.16
CA ASN A 387 -5.50 -2.77 -18.88
C ASN A 387 -4.89 -2.04 -17.68
N LEU A 388 -5.59 -1.04 -17.10
CA LEU A 388 -5.12 -0.38 -15.88
C LEU A 388 -5.44 -1.17 -14.61
N LYS A 389 -6.42 -2.08 -14.66
CA LYS A 389 -6.84 -2.86 -13.51
C LYS A 389 -5.69 -3.68 -12.89
N PRO A 390 -4.85 -4.42 -13.65
CA PRO A 390 -3.70 -5.13 -13.09
C PRO A 390 -2.73 -4.22 -12.34
N HIS A 391 -2.41 -3.04 -12.90
CA HIS A 391 -1.55 -2.06 -12.25
C HIS A 391 -2.16 -1.50 -10.97
N ALA A 392 -3.45 -1.16 -11.00
CA ALA A 392 -4.17 -0.65 -9.83
C ALA A 392 -4.26 -1.69 -8.70
N VAL A 393 -4.53 -2.97 -9.04
CA VAL A 393 -4.52 -4.08 -8.08
C VAL A 393 -3.13 -4.28 -7.49
N THR A 394 -2.08 -4.20 -8.31
CA THR A 394 -0.68 -4.27 -7.83
C THR A 394 -0.39 -3.13 -6.85
N MET A 395 -0.73 -1.89 -7.21
CA MET A 395 -0.55 -0.71 -6.35
C MET A 395 -1.35 -0.80 -5.04
N PHE A 396 -2.48 -1.50 -5.02
CA PHE A 396 -3.31 -1.67 -3.83
C PHE A 396 -2.84 -2.82 -2.93
N GLU A 397 -2.61 -4.01 -3.49
CA GLU A 397 -2.29 -5.26 -2.76
C GLU A 397 -0.80 -5.37 -2.42
N VAL A 398 0.08 -5.14 -3.40
CA VAL A 398 1.53 -5.13 -3.15
C VAL A 398 1.92 -3.84 -2.43
N GLY A 399 1.21 -2.74 -2.73
CA GLY A 399 1.50 -1.44 -2.15
C GLY A 399 2.71 -0.73 -2.76
N LYS A 400 3.33 -1.31 -3.80
CA LYS A 400 4.51 -0.78 -4.47
C LYS A 400 4.44 -1.04 -5.98
N LEU A 401 4.91 -0.09 -6.78
CA LEU A 401 5.15 -0.24 -8.21
C LEU A 401 6.60 0.21 -8.50
N SER A 402 7.44 -0.69 -9.01
CA SER A 402 8.83 -0.39 -9.36
C SER A 402 8.95 0.31 -10.72
N ASP A 403 10.11 0.91 -10.96
CA ASP A 403 10.40 1.63 -12.22
C ASP A 403 10.26 0.75 -13.48
N ASP A 404 10.61 -0.54 -13.40
CA ASP A 404 10.42 -1.50 -14.50
C ASP A 404 8.94 -1.60 -14.91
N SER A 405 8.05 -1.72 -13.92
CA SER A 405 6.60 -1.80 -14.12
C SER A 405 5.97 -0.44 -14.45
N LEU A 406 6.63 0.65 -14.07
CA LEU A 406 6.20 2.02 -14.28
C LEU A 406 6.15 2.38 -15.77
N ASN A 407 7.04 1.81 -16.59
CA ASN A 407 7.01 1.99 -18.05
C ASN A 407 5.71 1.48 -18.67
N SER A 408 5.30 0.28 -18.30
CA SER A 408 4.03 -0.30 -18.75
C SER A 408 2.84 0.52 -18.25
N PHE A 409 2.88 0.96 -16.99
CA PHE A 409 1.82 1.79 -16.43
C PHE A 409 1.67 3.15 -17.14
N ILE A 410 2.77 3.85 -17.43
CA ILE A 410 2.75 5.10 -18.19
C ILE A 410 2.22 4.88 -19.61
N PHE A 411 2.60 3.76 -20.24
CA PHE A 411 2.08 3.41 -21.56
C PHE A 411 0.55 3.27 -21.53
N GLU A 412 -0.01 2.60 -20.53
CA GLU A 412 -1.46 2.49 -20.37
C GLU A 412 -2.13 3.83 -20.06
N LEU A 413 -1.51 4.68 -19.23
CA LEU A 413 -2.00 6.04 -18.97
C LEU A 413 -1.99 6.95 -20.22
N ASN A 414 -1.18 6.64 -21.24
CA ASN A 414 -1.20 7.36 -22.52
C ASN A 414 -2.42 7.00 -23.39
N HIS A 415 -2.97 5.79 -23.22
CA HIS A 415 -4.04 5.24 -24.05
C HIS A 415 -5.41 5.27 -23.37
N LEU A 416 -5.59 6.15 -22.38
CA LEU A 416 -6.87 6.33 -21.68
C LEU A 416 -8.01 6.69 -22.65
N ALA A 417 -9.18 6.08 -22.48
CA ALA A 417 -10.37 6.36 -23.28
C ALA A 417 -10.86 7.80 -23.09
N PRO A 418 -11.22 8.54 -24.17
CA PRO A 418 -11.70 9.91 -24.07
C PRO A 418 -13.11 9.93 -23.45
N VAL A 419 -13.17 10.01 -22.12
CA VAL A 419 -14.41 10.16 -21.35
C VAL A 419 -14.52 11.62 -20.91
N SER A 420 -15.59 12.30 -21.33
CA SER A 420 -15.79 13.74 -21.09
C SER A 420 -16.99 14.04 -20.18
N GLU A 421 -17.79 13.03 -19.79
CA GLU A 421 -19.03 13.23 -19.03
C GLU A 421 -18.94 12.66 -17.61
N GLY A 422 -19.36 13.46 -16.63
CA GLY A 422 -19.48 13.08 -15.22
C GLY A 422 -18.16 12.92 -14.46
N GLU A 423 -18.22 12.23 -13.31
CA GLU A 423 -17.09 11.98 -12.41
C GLU A 423 -15.92 11.24 -13.10
N ALA A 424 -16.21 10.43 -14.11
CA ALA A 424 -15.20 9.71 -14.89
C ALA A 424 -14.25 10.66 -15.65
N GLY A 425 -14.72 11.83 -16.08
CA GLY A 425 -13.89 12.87 -16.69
C GLY A 425 -12.88 13.45 -15.70
N VAL A 426 -13.28 13.63 -14.44
CA VAL A 426 -12.44 14.13 -13.36
C VAL A 426 -11.35 13.09 -13.00
N TYR A 427 -11.71 11.82 -12.88
CA TYR A 427 -10.74 10.75 -12.62
C TYR A 427 -9.72 10.59 -13.76
N ARG A 428 -10.16 10.77 -15.00
CA ARG A 428 -9.26 10.82 -16.16
C ARG A 428 -8.26 11.98 -16.02
N GLU A 429 -8.70 13.16 -15.60
CA GLU A 429 -7.81 14.29 -15.37
C GLU A 429 -6.76 13.97 -14.30
N TYR A 430 -7.17 13.36 -13.17
CA TYR A 430 -6.25 12.94 -12.12
C TYR A 430 -5.22 11.92 -12.61
N ALA A 431 -5.63 10.95 -13.42
CA ALA A 431 -4.73 9.98 -14.04
C ALA A 431 -3.70 10.65 -14.99
N LEU A 432 -4.13 11.66 -15.76
CA LEU A 432 -3.24 12.45 -16.61
C LEU A 432 -2.28 13.32 -15.79
N ASN A 433 -2.71 13.87 -14.66
CA ASN A 433 -1.88 14.64 -13.75
C ASN A 433 -0.84 13.75 -13.07
N LEU A 434 -1.24 12.57 -12.59
CA LEU A 434 -0.34 11.56 -12.05
C LEU A 434 0.75 11.18 -13.07
N ARG A 435 0.36 10.93 -14.32
CA ARG A 435 1.30 10.67 -15.42
C ARG A 435 2.34 11.79 -15.56
N LYS A 436 1.89 13.05 -15.56
CA LYS A 436 2.79 14.21 -15.67
C LYS A 436 3.75 14.31 -14.48
N THR A 437 3.24 14.08 -13.26
CA THR A 437 4.06 14.06 -12.04
C THR A 437 5.12 12.96 -12.10
N ILE A 438 4.75 11.75 -12.57
CA ILE A 438 5.71 10.64 -12.72
C ILE A 438 6.80 11.00 -13.75
N HIS A 439 6.43 11.54 -14.91
CA HIS A 439 7.41 11.99 -15.90
C HIS A 439 8.34 13.09 -15.37
N PHE A 440 7.80 14.02 -14.59
CA PHE A 440 8.58 15.04 -13.91
C PHE A 440 9.60 14.43 -12.93
N LEU A 441 9.17 13.51 -12.05
CA LEU A 441 10.07 12.87 -11.11
C LEU A 441 11.17 12.06 -11.80
N ARG A 442 10.84 11.38 -12.90
CA ARG A 442 11.83 10.67 -13.72
C ARG A 442 12.82 11.60 -14.40
N SER A 443 12.36 12.74 -14.93
CA SER A 443 13.28 13.71 -15.54
C SER A 443 14.24 14.28 -14.50
N GLN A 444 13.74 14.56 -13.29
CA GLN A 444 14.58 14.99 -12.17
C GLN A 444 15.56 13.92 -11.70
N ALA A 445 15.14 12.65 -11.66
CA ALA A 445 16.02 11.53 -11.29
C ALA A 445 17.14 11.31 -12.32
N SER A 446 16.91 11.63 -13.59
CA SER A 446 17.91 11.50 -14.65
C SER A 446 18.94 12.65 -14.71
N LEU A 447 18.83 13.67 -13.86
CA LEU A 447 19.76 14.80 -13.86
C LEU A 447 21.10 14.44 -13.20
N ASP A 448 22.21 14.85 -13.81
CA ASP A 448 23.58 14.67 -13.28
C ASP A 448 23.80 15.32 -11.89
N SER A 449 22.98 16.32 -11.55
CA SER A 449 23.00 17.00 -10.24
C SER A 449 22.38 16.18 -9.10
N THR A 450 21.76 15.05 -9.44
CA THR A 450 21.08 14.15 -8.50
C THR A 450 21.76 12.78 -8.49
N ASP A 451 21.67 12.07 -7.36
CA ASP A 451 22.28 10.75 -7.17
C ASP A 451 21.26 9.61 -7.27
N PHE A 452 20.09 9.87 -7.86
CA PHE A 452 19.02 8.89 -8.01
C PHE A 452 19.28 7.97 -9.21
N CYS A 453 18.78 6.73 -9.13
CA CYS A 453 18.73 5.84 -10.30
C CYS A 453 17.32 5.74 -10.87
N ASP A 454 16.33 5.45 -10.02
CA ASP A 454 14.98 5.10 -10.44
C ASP A 454 13.91 5.77 -9.56
N VAL A 455 12.64 5.71 -10.00
CA VAL A 455 11.47 6.21 -9.27
C VAL A 455 10.52 5.04 -8.95
N ASP A 456 10.21 4.85 -7.66
CA ASP A 456 9.19 3.90 -7.22
C ASP A 456 7.94 4.63 -6.71
N LEU A 457 6.77 3.99 -6.84
CA LEU A 457 5.53 4.45 -6.23
C LEU A 457 5.18 3.54 -5.07
N ILE A 458 4.87 4.09 -3.89
CA ILE A 458 4.47 3.33 -2.70
C ILE A 458 3.15 3.87 -2.14
N ARG A 459 2.24 2.97 -1.75
CA ARG A 459 1.02 3.32 -1.03
C ARG A 459 1.33 3.55 0.45
N GLY A 460 0.88 4.68 1.02
CA GLY A 460 1.10 5.01 2.43
C GLY A 460 0.59 3.92 3.39
N GLY A 461 -0.62 3.42 3.18
CA GLY A 461 -1.30 2.48 4.06
C GLY A 461 -0.70 1.08 4.01
N SER A 462 -0.10 0.69 2.89
CA SER A 462 0.65 -0.57 2.81
C SER A 462 1.89 -0.55 3.72
N LEU A 463 2.50 0.63 3.95
CA LEU A 463 3.59 0.76 4.92
C LEU A 463 3.12 0.53 6.35
N LEU A 464 1.86 0.79 6.69
CA LEU A 464 1.33 0.54 8.05
C LEU A 464 1.28 -0.95 8.42
N SER A 465 1.35 -1.85 7.45
CA SER A 465 1.49 -3.29 7.70
C SER A 465 2.84 -3.65 8.35
N LEU A 466 3.83 -2.76 8.22
CA LEU A 466 5.16 -2.88 8.80
C LEU A 466 5.24 -2.13 10.13
N GLU A 467 6.02 -2.66 11.05
CA GLU A 467 6.37 -1.99 12.31
C GLU A 467 7.15 -0.69 12.04
N ALA A 468 6.98 0.32 12.90
CA ALA A 468 7.52 1.66 12.69
C ALA A 468 9.04 1.67 12.41
N GLU A 469 9.83 0.95 13.22
CA GLU A 469 11.28 0.82 13.02
C GLU A 469 11.64 0.13 11.70
N THR A 470 10.86 -0.87 11.29
CA THR A 470 11.04 -1.59 10.03
C THR A 470 10.75 -0.69 8.84
N ARG A 471 9.71 0.17 8.90
CA ARG A 471 9.43 1.17 7.86
C ARG A 471 10.62 2.11 7.65
N ILE A 472 11.17 2.64 8.73
CA ILE A 472 12.31 3.56 8.69
C ILE A 472 13.54 2.87 8.08
N ARG A 473 13.84 1.64 8.48
CA ARG A 473 14.98 0.87 7.94
C ARG A 473 14.85 0.61 6.44
N VAL A 474 13.67 0.17 6.00
CA VAL A 474 13.39 -0.10 4.58
C VAL A 474 13.52 1.19 3.75
N LEU A 475 12.91 2.29 4.21
CA LEU A 475 12.94 3.55 3.47
C LEU A 475 14.35 4.14 3.40
N ARG A 476 15.10 4.17 4.51
CA ARG A 476 16.48 4.67 4.54
C ARG A 476 17.44 3.83 3.73
N LYS A 477 17.19 2.53 3.60
CA LYS A 477 18.03 1.64 2.80
C LYS A 477 17.82 1.87 1.31
N ASN A 478 16.57 1.94 0.86
CA ASN A 478 16.24 1.92 -0.57
C ASN A 478 16.09 3.32 -1.19
N TYR A 479 15.75 4.33 -0.40
CA TYR A 479 15.38 5.66 -0.89
C TYR A 479 16.22 6.79 -0.30
N ASN A 480 16.52 7.80 -1.13
CA ASN A 480 17.22 9.01 -0.73
C ASN A 480 16.26 10.18 -0.44
N VAL A 481 15.13 10.25 -1.15
CA VAL A 481 14.12 11.30 -1.00
C VAL A 481 12.73 10.69 -1.10
N VAL A 482 11.85 11.13 -0.21
CA VAL A 482 10.42 10.78 -0.20
C VAL A 482 9.63 11.98 -0.69
N VAL A 483 8.62 11.75 -1.53
CA VAL A 483 7.68 12.78 -1.99
C VAL A 483 6.27 12.30 -1.72
N SER A 484 5.42 13.11 -1.06
CA SER A 484 4.03 12.70 -0.79
C SER A 484 3.03 13.46 -1.65
N LEU A 485 1.97 12.77 -2.04
CA LEU A 485 0.79 13.36 -2.65
C LEU A 485 -0.14 13.94 -1.58
N ILE A 486 -0.80 15.06 -1.90
CA ILE A 486 -1.77 15.72 -1.02
C ILE A 486 -2.98 16.19 -1.84
N PRO A 487 -4.21 16.18 -1.27
CA PRO A 487 -4.64 15.47 -0.07
C PRO A 487 -4.41 13.94 -0.10
N SER A 488 -4.30 13.33 1.08
CA SER A 488 -4.22 11.89 1.29
C SER A 488 -5.31 11.48 2.29
N THR A 489 -5.81 10.25 2.25
CA THR A 489 -6.73 9.71 3.26
C THR A 489 -6.09 9.61 4.64
N TYR A 490 -6.94 9.60 5.67
CA TYR A 490 -6.52 9.48 7.06
C TYR A 490 -5.62 8.26 7.36
N GLU A 491 -5.90 7.11 6.75
CA GLU A 491 -5.07 5.91 6.93
C GLU A 491 -3.66 6.15 6.40
N ASP A 492 -3.54 6.62 5.15
CA ASP A 492 -2.24 6.81 4.49
C ASP A 492 -1.41 7.93 5.14
N GLN A 493 -2.08 8.92 5.74
CA GLN A 493 -1.44 10.01 6.50
C GLN A 493 -0.66 9.54 7.74
N GLN A 494 -1.00 8.38 8.31
CA GLN A 494 -0.37 7.86 9.54
C GLN A 494 0.99 7.20 9.30
N ALA A 495 1.35 6.94 8.04
CA ALA A 495 2.61 6.26 7.73
C ALA A 495 3.84 7.11 8.06
N SER A 496 3.72 8.43 7.90
CA SER A 496 4.83 9.40 7.94
C SER A 496 5.50 9.46 9.31
N ASP A 497 6.83 9.43 9.32
CA ASP A 497 7.65 9.45 10.53
C ASP A 497 8.81 10.44 10.39
N SER A 498 9.11 11.13 11.49
CA SER A 498 10.22 12.09 11.62
C SER A 498 11.58 11.55 11.21
N GLN A 499 11.77 10.23 11.29
CA GLN A 499 13.03 9.55 10.97
C GLN A 499 13.13 9.11 9.51
N TRP A 500 12.14 9.42 8.67
CA TRP A 500 12.20 9.12 7.23
C TRP A 500 13.37 9.86 6.55
N PRO A 501 13.77 9.39 5.35
CA PRO A 501 14.66 10.18 4.50
C PRO A 501 14.07 11.58 4.21
N PRO A 502 14.88 12.54 3.75
CA PRO A 502 14.43 13.88 3.38
C PRO A 502 13.12 13.84 2.58
N HIS A 503 12.11 14.55 3.08
CA HIS A 503 10.71 14.36 2.68
C HIS A 503 10.13 15.66 2.13
N LEU A 504 9.73 15.63 0.86
CA LEU A 504 8.94 16.66 0.20
C LEU A 504 7.45 16.40 0.45
N GLY A 505 6.98 16.83 1.60
CA GLY A 505 5.64 16.58 2.09
C GLY A 505 5.55 16.76 3.61
N PRO A 506 4.50 16.22 4.23
CA PRO A 506 4.30 16.28 5.68
C PRO A 506 5.28 15.32 6.40
N PRO A 507 6.30 15.82 7.15
CA PRO A 507 7.38 14.99 7.67
C PRO A 507 6.98 14.06 8.83
N ILE A 508 5.82 14.29 9.45
CA ILE A 508 5.26 13.45 10.52
C ILE A 508 3.76 13.27 10.32
N SER A 509 3.18 12.23 10.92
CA SER A 509 1.76 11.93 10.85
C SER A 509 0.87 13.09 11.31
N GLU A 510 1.31 13.83 12.33
CA GLU A 510 0.58 14.94 12.93
C GLU A 510 0.54 16.16 12.02
N ALA A 511 1.48 16.30 11.07
CA ALA A 511 1.49 17.39 10.09
C ALA A 511 0.34 17.25 9.07
N ASN A 512 -0.27 16.07 9.00
CA ASN A 512 -1.50 15.83 8.24
C ASN A 512 -2.77 16.04 9.05
N SER A 513 -2.65 16.17 10.37
CA SER A 513 -3.79 16.28 11.27
C SER A 513 -4.37 17.70 11.32
N PRO A 514 -5.59 17.88 11.88
CA PRO A 514 -6.15 19.21 12.08
C PRO A 514 -5.29 20.11 12.99
N TRP A 515 -4.37 19.56 13.80
CA TRP A 515 -3.40 20.36 14.55
C TRP A 515 -2.50 21.19 13.64
N PHE A 516 -2.13 20.68 12.48
CA PHE A 516 -1.27 21.40 11.56
C PHE A 516 -1.97 22.64 11.02
N GLY A 517 -3.24 22.52 10.63
CA GLY A 517 -4.05 23.67 10.22
C GLY A 517 -4.13 24.74 11.32
N PHE A 518 -4.34 24.33 12.57
CA PHE A 518 -4.35 25.26 13.72
C PHE A 518 -2.99 25.92 13.98
N PHE A 519 -1.91 25.14 13.95
CA PHE A 519 -0.54 25.59 14.15
C PHE A 519 -0.11 26.63 13.12
N ILE A 520 -0.35 26.35 11.84
CA ILE A 520 0.01 27.26 10.76
C ILE A 520 -0.79 28.56 10.86
N SER A 521 -2.08 28.51 11.18
CA SER A 521 -2.87 29.74 11.43
C SER A 521 -2.30 30.57 12.58
N CYS A 522 -1.81 29.92 13.65
CA CYS A 522 -1.15 30.58 14.78
C CYS A 522 0.18 31.25 14.37
N ILE A 523 1.03 30.55 13.62
CA ILE A 523 2.28 31.10 13.10
C ILE A 523 2.01 32.29 12.19
N ALA A 524 1.12 32.12 11.20
CA ALA A 524 0.75 33.16 10.25
C ALA A 524 0.28 34.43 10.98
N SER A 525 -0.51 34.25 12.05
CA SER A 525 -1.03 35.32 12.91
C SER A 525 0.01 35.92 13.88
N ASN A 526 1.22 35.37 13.94
CA ASN A 526 2.29 35.69 14.89
C ASN A 526 1.90 35.60 16.38
N THR A 527 1.02 34.65 16.72
CA THR A 527 0.53 34.50 18.10
C THR A 527 1.61 33.93 19.04
N ILE A 528 2.59 33.23 18.47
CA ILE A 528 3.62 32.47 19.19
C ILE A 528 4.76 33.39 19.66
N GLN A 529 5.20 34.38 18.86
CA GLN A 529 6.41 35.14 19.17
C GLN A 529 6.19 36.45 19.94
N ARG A 530 4.94 36.89 20.19
CA ARG A 530 4.49 38.04 21.06
C ARG A 530 5.23 39.39 20.91
N LYS A 531 6.20 39.52 20.01
CA LYS A 531 7.14 40.65 19.94
C LYS A 531 6.91 41.60 18.75
N GLN A 532 6.01 41.28 17.82
CA GLN A 532 5.69 42.11 16.66
C GLN A 532 4.18 42.32 16.54
N ASN A 533 3.76 43.28 15.69
CA ASN A 533 2.35 43.60 15.48
C ASN A 533 1.60 42.38 14.93
N PRO A 534 0.37 42.09 15.42
CA PRO A 534 -0.44 40.99 14.92
C PRO A 534 -0.81 41.22 13.46
N SER A 535 -0.68 40.20 12.61
CA SER A 535 -1.09 40.33 11.21
C SER A 535 -2.62 40.37 11.12
N VAL A 536 -3.15 41.43 10.49
CA VAL A 536 -4.60 41.65 10.33
C VAL A 536 -5.19 40.71 9.26
N ASN A 537 -4.36 40.14 8.39
CA ASN A 537 -4.79 39.42 7.19
C ASN A 537 -4.87 37.89 7.35
N VAL A 538 -5.10 37.38 8.56
CA VAL A 538 -5.25 35.93 8.80
C VAL A 538 -6.65 35.64 9.32
N LEU A 539 -7.33 34.68 8.68
CA LEU A 539 -8.68 34.33 9.07
C LEU A 539 -8.71 33.57 10.41
N PRO A 540 -9.74 33.81 11.23
CA PRO A 540 -9.87 33.18 12.54
C PRO A 540 -10.01 31.65 12.42
N THR A 541 -9.30 30.93 13.29
CA THR A 541 -9.30 29.48 13.36
C THR A 541 -9.61 29.04 14.80
N LEU A 542 -10.47 28.04 14.95
CA LEU A 542 -10.94 27.56 16.24
C LEU A 542 -10.79 26.03 16.30
N LEU A 543 -10.23 25.53 17.38
CA LEU A 543 -10.09 24.10 17.67
C LEU A 543 -10.91 23.75 18.91
N ILE A 544 -11.89 22.86 18.77
CA ILE A 544 -12.84 22.53 19.82
C ILE A 544 -12.73 21.06 20.22
N THR A 545 -12.76 20.82 21.52
CA THR A 545 -12.74 19.49 22.14
C THR A 545 -14.08 18.76 22.01
N CYS A 546 -14.01 17.44 21.87
CA CYS A 546 -15.18 16.56 21.81
C CYS A 546 -16.09 16.76 23.05
N GLY A 547 -17.40 16.78 22.83
CA GLY A 547 -18.42 16.99 23.87
C GLY A 547 -18.74 18.46 24.17
N THR A 548 -18.01 19.42 23.59
CA THR A 548 -18.32 20.85 23.77
C THR A 548 -19.53 21.25 22.91
N ARG A 549 -20.48 21.99 23.50
CA ARG A 549 -21.65 22.51 22.78
C ARG A 549 -21.49 23.98 22.43
N ILE A 550 -21.48 24.30 21.13
CA ILE A 550 -21.48 25.67 20.62
C ILE A 550 -22.92 26.18 20.59
N SER A 551 -23.26 27.11 21.49
CA SER A 551 -24.61 27.71 21.55
C SER A 551 -24.76 28.95 20.66
N ARG A 552 -23.64 29.63 20.36
CA ARG A 552 -23.58 30.86 19.57
C ARG A 552 -22.26 30.94 18.83
N LEU A 553 -22.28 31.58 17.68
CA LEU A 553 -21.07 31.85 16.91
C LEU A 553 -20.15 32.82 17.69
N PRO A 554 -18.88 32.46 17.95
CA PRO A 554 -17.90 33.33 18.59
C PRO A 554 -17.78 34.69 17.89
N LEU A 555 -17.49 35.74 18.66
CA LEU A 555 -17.40 37.11 18.14
C LEU A 555 -16.47 37.26 16.92
N PRO A 556 -15.25 36.66 16.90
CA PRO A 556 -14.35 36.78 15.74
C PRO A 556 -14.83 36.06 14.49
N LEU A 557 -15.76 35.11 14.63
CA LEU A 557 -16.31 34.36 13.50
C LEU A 557 -17.54 35.04 12.88
N ARG A 558 -18.06 36.12 13.50
CA ARG A 558 -19.23 36.84 12.97
C ARG A 558 -18.86 37.54 11.67
N GLY A 559 -19.79 37.55 10.71
CA GLY A 559 -19.56 38.09 9.38
C GLY A 559 -19.07 37.04 8.36
N ILE A 560 -18.68 35.85 8.80
CA ILE A 560 -18.16 34.78 7.94
C ILE A 560 -19.31 34.02 7.27
N SER A 561 -19.24 33.80 5.95
CA SER A 561 -20.26 33.12 5.15
C SER A 561 -20.10 31.61 5.18
N ARG A 562 -18.86 31.11 5.08
CA ARG A 562 -18.52 29.68 4.95
C ARG A 562 -17.37 29.26 5.85
N PHE A 563 -17.45 28.02 6.34
CA PHE A 563 -16.49 27.42 7.25
C PHE A 563 -16.02 26.05 6.75
N TRP A 564 -14.75 25.73 6.96
CA TRP A 564 -14.22 24.37 6.89
C TRP A 564 -14.31 23.72 8.26
N LEU A 565 -15.01 22.60 8.34
CA LEU A 565 -15.10 21.75 9.52
C LEU A 565 -14.29 20.48 9.27
N THR A 566 -13.22 20.27 10.03
CA THR A 566 -12.40 19.05 9.96
C THR A 566 -12.47 18.31 11.28
N ALA A 567 -13.20 17.19 11.27
CA ALA A 567 -13.25 16.25 12.37
C ALA A 567 -11.99 15.35 12.38
N TRP A 568 -11.63 14.81 13.55
CA TRP A 568 -10.47 13.89 13.63
C TRP A 568 -10.75 12.61 12.83
N GLY A 569 -9.84 12.27 11.90
CA GLY A 569 -9.96 11.07 11.07
C GLY A 569 -10.92 11.19 9.88
N HIS A 570 -11.46 12.38 9.62
CA HIS A 570 -12.37 12.64 8.51
C HIS A 570 -11.91 13.80 7.64
N ASP A 571 -12.34 13.80 6.38
CA ASP A 571 -12.06 14.89 5.44
C ASP A 571 -12.80 16.18 5.84
N ALA A 572 -12.30 17.32 5.37
CA ALA A 572 -12.89 18.62 5.65
C ALA A 572 -14.23 18.79 4.93
N VAL A 573 -15.24 19.28 5.65
CA VAL A 573 -16.57 19.60 5.10
C VAL A 573 -16.76 21.10 5.06
N VAL A 574 -17.15 21.63 3.90
CA VAL A 574 -17.55 23.04 3.75
C VAL A 574 -18.99 23.22 4.23
N VAL A 575 -19.22 24.15 5.14
CA VAL A 575 -20.53 24.42 5.73
C VAL A 575 -20.83 25.92 5.68
N ASP A 576 -22.04 26.27 5.23
CA ASP A 576 -22.54 27.65 5.27
C ASP A 576 -22.88 28.08 6.71
N SER A 577 -22.78 29.39 6.97
CA SER A 577 -23.05 30.00 8.27
C SER A 577 -24.43 29.68 8.86
N THR A 578 -25.42 29.40 8.02
CA THR A 578 -26.79 29.02 8.41
C THR A 578 -26.85 27.64 9.08
N ASN A 579 -26.07 26.68 8.56
CA ASN A 579 -26.04 25.29 9.02
C ASN A 579 -24.85 24.99 9.94
N PHE A 580 -23.99 25.98 10.19
CA PHE A 580 -22.78 25.83 10.99
C PHE A 580 -23.04 25.20 12.36
N LEU A 581 -24.01 25.74 13.13
CA LEU A 581 -24.25 25.28 14.50
C LEU A 581 -24.78 23.85 14.56
N THR A 582 -25.60 23.43 13.58
CA THR A 582 -26.10 22.06 13.54
C THR A 582 -24.98 21.09 13.22
N THR A 583 -24.25 21.32 12.12
CA THR A 583 -23.21 20.40 11.66
C THR A 583 -22.03 20.34 12.62
N ALA A 584 -21.58 21.48 13.15
CA ALA A 584 -20.46 21.51 14.11
C ALA A 584 -20.80 20.78 15.41
N ASN A 585 -22.00 21.02 15.98
CA ASN A 585 -22.40 20.33 17.22
C ASN A 585 -22.58 18.82 17.00
N ASP A 586 -23.09 18.40 15.85
CA ASP A 586 -23.24 16.97 15.53
C ASP A 586 -21.88 16.28 15.42
N MET A 587 -20.90 16.90 14.76
CA MET A 587 -19.52 16.37 14.68
C MET A 587 -18.82 16.34 16.06
N LEU A 588 -19.08 17.33 16.90
CA LEU A 588 -18.51 17.42 18.25
C LEU A 588 -19.03 16.35 19.22
N LEU A 589 -20.10 15.62 18.88
CA LEU A 589 -20.56 14.48 19.66
C LEU A 589 -19.62 13.27 19.54
N SER A 590 -18.93 13.13 18.41
CA SER A 590 -18.09 11.96 18.12
C SER A 590 -16.60 12.27 18.18
N SER A 591 -16.16 13.48 17.84
CA SER A 591 -14.74 13.82 17.71
C SER A 591 -14.46 15.31 17.96
N PRO A 592 -13.21 15.70 18.29
CA PRO A 592 -12.79 17.10 18.24
C PRO A 592 -12.90 17.65 16.80
N VAL A 593 -13.10 18.96 16.66
CA VAL A 593 -13.32 19.60 15.36
C VAL A 593 -12.47 20.86 15.23
N LEU A 594 -11.73 20.95 14.13
CA LEU A 594 -11.11 22.19 13.67
C LEU A 594 -12.09 22.97 12.80
N ILE A 595 -12.27 24.24 13.10
CA ILE A 595 -13.13 25.19 12.39
C ILE A 595 -12.24 26.27 11.80
N GLN A 596 -12.15 26.33 10.48
CA GLN A 596 -11.45 27.38 9.74
C GLN A 596 -12.44 28.24 8.98
N ALA A 597 -12.30 29.55 9.05
CA ALA A 597 -13.08 30.46 8.22
C ALA A 597 -12.56 30.49 6.78
N ILE A 598 -13.47 30.48 5.81
CA ILE A 598 -13.14 30.45 4.38
C ILE A 598 -13.46 31.76 3.69
N GLU A 599 -14.65 32.33 3.95
CA GLU A 599 -15.18 33.47 3.19
C GLU A 599 -15.98 34.37 4.14
N SER A 600 -15.95 35.69 3.93
CA SER A 600 -16.66 36.68 4.77
C SER A 600 -17.54 37.60 3.94
N TYR A 601 -18.73 37.91 4.47
CA TYR A 601 -19.65 38.91 3.92
C TYR A 601 -19.13 40.34 4.07
N GLU A 602 -18.10 40.56 4.90
CA GLU A 602 -17.56 41.89 5.19
C GLU A 602 -16.53 42.38 4.15
N PHE A 603 -16.13 41.52 3.21
CA PHE A 603 -15.16 41.92 2.18
C PHE A 603 -15.85 42.68 1.05
N GLU A 604 -15.41 43.92 0.79
CA GLU A 604 -15.99 44.82 -0.23
C GLU A 604 -15.64 44.42 -1.68
N GLU A 605 -14.60 43.59 -1.89
CA GLU A 605 -14.17 43.07 -3.19
C GLU A 605 -14.57 41.60 -3.38
N ASN A 606 -14.81 41.16 -4.63
CA ASN A 606 -15.00 39.75 -4.99
C ASN A 606 -13.67 38.99 -4.78
N LEU A 607 -13.38 38.63 -3.53
CA LEU A 607 -12.28 37.76 -3.15
C LEU A 607 -12.68 36.30 -3.39
N SER A 608 -11.80 35.53 -4.02
CA SER A 608 -11.99 34.10 -4.22
C SER A 608 -10.80 33.31 -3.68
N GLN A 609 -11.02 32.02 -3.44
CA GLN A 609 -9.95 31.11 -3.04
C GLN A 609 -8.95 30.96 -4.18
N ARG A 610 -7.68 31.24 -3.91
CA ARG A 610 -6.56 31.10 -4.84
C ARG A 610 -5.37 30.41 -4.15
N TYR A 611 -4.47 29.85 -4.94
CA TYR A 611 -3.37 29.00 -4.48
C TYR A 611 -2.01 29.60 -4.83
N ILE A 612 -1.14 29.77 -3.83
CA ILE A 612 0.26 30.15 -4.03
C ILE A 612 1.10 28.87 -4.02
N PRO A 613 1.76 28.50 -5.12
CA PRO A 613 2.58 27.29 -5.18
C PRO A 613 3.89 27.46 -4.39
N LEU A 614 4.36 26.37 -3.78
CA LEU A 614 5.63 26.27 -3.08
C LEU A 614 6.54 25.26 -3.79
N PRO A 615 7.88 25.45 -3.80
CA PRO A 615 8.65 26.45 -3.04
C PRO A 615 8.66 27.86 -3.64
N ILE A 616 8.70 28.88 -2.77
CA ILE A 616 8.83 30.30 -3.19
C ILE A 616 10.25 30.56 -3.70
N SER A 617 10.40 31.24 -4.85
CA SER A 617 11.72 31.53 -5.40
C SER A 617 12.54 32.49 -4.52
N LYS A 618 13.83 32.19 -4.34
CA LYS A 618 14.76 33.06 -3.61
C LYS A 618 14.90 34.43 -4.28
N GLU A 619 14.80 34.47 -5.61
CA GLU A 619 14.80 35.70 -6.41
C GLU A 619 13.58 36.56 -6.10
N PHE A 620 12.39 35.96 -6.05
CA PHE A 620 11.16 36.67 -5.65
C PHE A 620 11.30 37.28 -4.26
N LEU A 621 11.81 36.53 -3.28
CA LEU A 621 12.00 37.03 -1.91
C LEU A 621 12.98 38.21 -1.83
N GLN A 622 14.06 38.17 -2.61
CA GLN A 622 15.01 39.27 -2.69
C GLN A 622 14.39 40.52 -3.33
N HIS A 623 13.67 40.36 -4.44
CA HIS A 623 13.04 41.45 -5.18
C HIS A 623 11.82 42.06 -4.48
N SER A 624 11.13 41.31 -3.63
CA SER A 624 9.87 41.71 -2.98
C SER A 624 10.02 42.12 -1.51
N SER A 625 11.26 42.20 -0.99
CA SER A 625 11.60 42.42 0.43
C SER A 625 10.83 43.54 1.17
N ASN A 626 10.30 44.56 0.47
CA ASN A 626 9.49 45.64 1.07
C ASN A 626 7.96 45.47 0.96
N CYS A 627 7.46 44.46 0.23
CA CYS A 627 6.03 44.31 -0.09
C CYS A 627 5.44 42.93 0.26
N VAL A 628 6.24 41.99 0.79
CA VAL A 628 5.78 40.63 1.16
C VAL A 628 4.65 40.70 2.21
N PRO A 629 3.54 39.96 2.04
CA PRO A 629 2.51 39.87 3.08
C PRO A 629 3.10 39.42 4.42
N GLU A 630 2.67 40.05 5.52
CA GLU A 630 3.19 39.77 6.87
C GLU A 630 3.11 38.28 7.24
N PHE A 631 2.04 37.59 6.83
CA PHE A 631 1.87 36.16 7.12
C PHE A 631 2.97 35.30 6.47
N ILE A 632 3.48 35.64 5.27
CA ILE A 632 4.58 34.90 4.63
C ILE A 632 5.87 35.11 5.41
N ILE A 633 6.14 36.32 5.89
CA ILE A 633 7.31 36.63 6.73
C ILE A 633 7.24 35.83 8.03
N HIS A 634 6.08 35.81 8.68
CA HIS A 634 5.88 35.04 9.91
C HIS A 634 6.05 33.53 9.68
N LEU A 635 5.53 32.99 8.57
CA LEU A 635 5.73 31.59 8.20
C LEU A 635 7.21 31.29 7.94
N MET A 636 7.92 32.15 7.22
CA MET A 636 9.35 31.98 6.93
C MET A 636 10.25 31.99 8.17
N ASN A 637 9.83 32.62 9.26
CA ASN A 637 10.58 32.59 10.52
C ASN A 637 10.58 31.21 11.20
N VAL A 638 9.62 30.34 10.87
CA VAL A 638 9.45 29.00 11.47
C VAL A 638 9.65 27.89 10.43
N ILE A 639 9.22 28.12 9.19
CA ILE A 639 9.21 27.15 8.10
C ILE A 639 9.89 27.78 6.90
N ASP A 640 11.02 27.22 6.45
CA ASP A 640 11.69 27.71 5.24
C ASP A 640 10.88 27.32 3.99
N LEU A 641 10.02 28.24 3.54
CA LEU A 641 9.16 28.09 2.36
C LEU A 641 9.94 27.94 1.03
N THR A 642 11.28 28.06 1.05
CA THR A 642 12.13 27.81 -0.12
C THR A 642 12.52 26.33 -0.27
N TYR A 643 12.44 25.55 0.82
CA TYR A 643 12.80 24.12 0.81
C TYR A 643 11.62 23.18 0.98
N VAL A 644 10.39 23.70 1.07
CA VAL A 644 9.18 22.91 1.27
C VAL A 644 8.35 22.85 -0.01
N SER A 645 7.77 21.67 -0.32
CA SER A 645 6.83 21.48 -1.42
C SER A 645 5.38 21.53 -0.93
N GLY A 646 4.50 22.15 -1.71
CA GLY A 646 3.12 22.33 -1.29
C GLY A 646 2.44 23.53 -1.93
N TYR A 647 1.42 24.03 -1.26
CA TYR A 647 0.73 25.24 -1.66
C TYR A 647 0.06 25.92 -0.47
N ILE A 648 -0.03 27.26 -0.53
CA ILE A 648 -0.76 28.08 0.43
C ILE A 648 -2.12 28.44 -0.17
N ILE A 649 -3.18 28.28 0.62
CA ILE A 649 -4.53 28.70 0.25
C ILE A 649 -4.79 30.10 0.81
N VAL A 650 -5.15 31.03 -0.08
CA VAL A 650 -5.44 32.42 0.27
C VAL A 650 -6.77 32.88 -0.33
N LEU A 651 -7.37 33.91 0.26
CA LEU A 651 -8.37 34.74 -0.41
C LEU A 651 -7.66 35.90 -1.10
N ALA A 652 -7.85 36.02 -2.40
CA ALA A 652 -7.28 37.09 -3.21
C ALA A 652 -8.30 37.58 -4.25
N PRO A 653 -8.20 38.85 -4.69
CA PRO A 653 -9.12 39.40 -5.67
C PRO A 653 -8.90 38.80 -7.06
N MET A 654 -10.01 38.70 -7.80
CA MET A 654 -10.01 38.32 -9.22
C MET A 654 -9.90 39.56 -10.13
N ASN A 655 -9.19 39.44 -11.24
CA ASN A 655 -9.09 40.52 -12.22
C ASN A 655 -10.43 40.73 -12.95
N LYS A 656 -10.92 41.99 -12.98
CA LYS A 656 -12.27 42.36 -13.46
C LYS A 656 -12.58 41.99 -14.92
N CYS A 657 -11.59 41.79 -15.80
CA CYS A 657 -11.82 41.35 -17.18
C CYS A 657 -12.30 39.90 -17.33
N GLU A 658 -12.31 39.11 -16.25
CA GLU A 658 -12.48 37.66 -16.32
C GLU A 658 -13.77 37.13 -15.69
N HIS A 659 -14.43 37.92 -14.84
CA HIS A 659 -15.68 37.55 -14.15
C HIS A 659 -16.90 37.54 -15.11
N ASP A 660 -16.85 38.35 -16.18
CA ASP A 660 -17.90 38.44 -17.20
C ASP A 660 -17.91 37.24 -18.16
N GLN A 661 -16.81 36.49 -18.31
CA GLN A 661 -16.78 35.30 -19.17
C GLN A 661 -17.34 34.04 -18.48
N ASP A 662 -17.16 33.93 -17.16
CA ASP A 662 -17.63 32.77 -16.39
C ASP A 662 -19.15 32.86 -16.11
N LEU A 663 -19.69 34.06 -15.85
CA LEU A 663 -21.14 34.30 -15.80
C LEU A 663 -21.84 34.00 -17.13
N ASN A 664 -21.19 34.33 -18.26
CA ASN A 664 -21.74 34.06 -19.59
C ASN A 664 -21.67 32.57 -20.00
N LYS A 665 -20.74 31.79 -19.45
CA LYS A 665 -20.70 30.33 -19.65
C LYS A 665 -21.75 29.60 -18.80
N LEU A 666 -21.87 29.95 -17.51
CA LEU A 666 -22.90 29.39 -16.62
C LEU A 666 -24.32 29.70 -17.11
N ALA A 667 -24.57 30.93 -17.56
CA ALA A 667 -25.88 31.32 -18.12
C ALA A 667 -26.23 30.60 -19.44
N SER A 668 -25.24 30.08 -20.18
CA SER A 668 -25.47 29.31 -21.41
C SER A 668 -25.74 27.83 -21.18
N GLU A 669 -25.31 27.28 -20.03
CA GLU A 669 -25.55 25.89 -19.63
C GLU A 669 -26.91 25.73 -18.92
N ASP A 670 -27.35 26.73 -18.14
CA ASP A 670 -28.62 26.70 -17.39
C ASP A 670 -29.88 26.76 -18.26
N GLN A 671 -29.80 27.20 -19.52
CA GLN A 671 -30.97 27.26 -20.42
C GLN A 671 -31.37 25.90 -21.01
N ASN A 672 -30.54 24.85 -20.88
CA ASN A 672 -30.80 23.52 -21.45
C ASN A 672 -31.25 22.45 -20.44
N ILE A 673 -31.36 22.78 -19.14
CA ILE A 673 -31.73 21.82 -18.08
C ILE A 673 -32.93 22.34 -17.28
N LEU A 674 -34.07 22.51 -17.95
CA LEU A 674 -35.33 22.68 -17.24
C LEU A 674 -36.39 21.80 -17.85
N LEU A 675 -36.31 20.48 -17.59
CA LEU A 675 -37.40 19.50 -17.61
C LEU A 675 -36.81 18.13 -17.25
N THR A 676 -36.80 17.77 -15.96
CA THR A 676 -37.23 16.47 -15.40
C THR A 676 -36.73 16.23 -13.96
N SER A 677 -37.67 15.78 -13.12
CA SER A 677 -37.50 15.09 -11.84
C SER A 677 -36.80 15.80 -10.66
N THR A 678 -37.66 16.30 -9.76
CA THR A 678 -37.44 16.42 -8.32
C THR A 678 -37.19 15.04 -7.70
N ASP A 679 -36.13 14.93 -6.89
CA ASP A 679 -35.87 13.98 -5.79
C ASP A 679 -34.42 13.47 -5.82
N SER A 680 -33.47 14.23 -5.23
CA SER A 680 -32.15 13.80 -4.72
C SER A 680 -31.20 15.00 -4.51
N ILE A 681 -31.53 15.93 -3.59
CA ILE A 681 -30.78 17.18 -3.38
C ILE A 681 -29.76 17.12 -2.22
N LEU A 682 -29.66 16.02 -1.45
CA LEU A 682 -28.88 16.03 -0.19
C LEU A 682 -27.45 15.43 -0.25
N GLN A 683 -26.91 15.09 -1.42
CA GLN A 683 -25.54 14.54 -1.52
C GLN A 683 -24.65 15.20 -2.60
N ARG A 684 -25.14 16.18 -3.37
CA ARG A 684 -24.42 16.69 -4.56
C ARG A 684 -23.39 17.79 -4.32
N ASP A 685 -23.31 18.38 -3.13
CA ASP A 685 -22.49 19.59 -2.90
C ASP A 685 -21.27 19.38 -1.98
N GLN A 686 -21.03 18.16 -1.49
CA GLN A 686 -19.93 17.89 -0.55
C GLN A 686 -18.54 17.81 -1.19
N GLN A 687 -18.43 17.60 -2.51
CA GLN A 687 -17.14 17.43 -3.21
C GLN A 687 -16.80 18.58 -4.18
N LYS A 688 -17.69 19.55 -4.40
CA LYS A 688 -17.51 20.56 -5.47
C LYS A 688 -16.55 21.69 -5.13
N SER A 689 -16.28 21.98 -3.85
CA SER A 689 -15.58 23.22 -3.47
C SER A 689 -14.05 23.12 -3.40
N GLU A 690 -13.46 21.95 -3.15
CA GLU A 690 -11.99 21.81 -3.13
C GLU A 690 -11.41 21.39 -4.49
N TYR A 691 -12.19 20.71 -5.34
CA TYR A 691 -11.64 19.94 -6.47
C TYR A 691 -12.01 20.45 -7.87
N ASN A 692 -12.92 21.43 -7.99
CA ASN A 692 -13.20 22.11 -9.26
C ASN A 692 -12.67 23.54 -9.19
N CYS A 693 -11.39 23.72 -9.54
CA CYS A 693 -10.83 25.06 -9.72
C CYS A 693 -10.57 25.34 -11.19
N SER A 694 -11.16 26.43 -11.68
CA SER A 694 -10.91 26.95 -13.02
C SER A 694 -9.45 27.37 -13.15
N ARG A 695 -8.99 27.50 -14.41
CA ARG A 695 -7.61 27.86 -14.80
C ARG A 695 -6.97 29.12 -14.17
N LYS A 696 -7.73 29.81 -13.32
CA LYS A 696 -7.46 31.16 -12.82
C LYS A 696 -7.22 31.15 -11.30
N ALA A 697 -7.24 29.99 -10.65
CA ALA A 697 -7.07 29.89 -9.21
C ALA A 697 -5.61 29.89 -8.74
N VAL A 698 -4.61 29.63 -9.61
CA VAL A 698 -3.20 29.58 -9.21
C VAL A 698 -2.54 30.96 -9.35
N LEU A 699 -2.00 31.48 -8.25
CA LEU A 699 -1.27 32.75 -8.19
C LEU A 699 0.22 32.52 -8.47
N VAL A 700 0.62 32.73 -9.72
CA VAL A 700 2.04 32.73 -10.08
C VAL A 700 2.73 33.97 -9.48
N GLU A 701 4.02 33.84 -9.14
CA GLU A 701 4.83 34.89 -8.49
C GLU A 701 4.70 36.29 -9.14
N ASN A 702 4.60 36.36 -10.48
CA ASN A 702 4.43 37.62 -11.20
C ASN A 702 3.06 38.29 -10.95
N GLU A 703 2.00 37.49 -10.89
CA GLU A 703 0.64 37.98 -10.58
C GLU A 703 0.57 38.40 -9.11
N LEU A 704 1.15 37.60 -8.21
CA LEU A 704 1.26 37.91 -6.80
C LEU A 704 1.98 39.26 -6.58
N LEU A 705 3.11 39.49 -7.25
CA LEU A 705 3.81 40.79 -7.23
C LEU A 705 2.92 41.96 -7.69
N THR A 706 2.04 41.72 -8.67
CA THR A 706 1.17 42.76 -9.21
C THR A 706 0.09 43.13 -8.19
N ILE A 707 -0.57 42.13 -7.60
CA ILE A 707 -1.58 42.31 -6.53
C ILE A 707 -0.95 43.02 -5.32
N MET A 708 0.28 42.65 -4.95
CA MET A 708 1.03 43.27 -3.86
C MET A 708 1.36 44.75 -4.14
N LYS A 709 1.80 45.08 -5.37
CA LYS A 709 2.08 46.47 -5.77
C LYS A 709 0.81 47.33 -5.77
N GLU A 710 -0.33 46.73 -6.11
CA GLU A 710 -1.64 47.37 -6.08
C GLU A 710 -2.23 47.53 -4.67
N HIS A 711 -1.53 47.04 -3.62
CA HIS A 711 -1.96 47.09 -2.20
C HIS A 711 -3.34 46.46 -1.95
N LYS A 712 -3.71 45.47 -2.76
CA LYS A 712 -4.96 44.73 -2.57
C LYS A 712 -4.85 43.71 -1.42
N PRO A 713 -5.93 43.46 -0.66
CA PRO A 713 -5.89 42.57 0.50
C PRO A 713 -5.76 41.10 0.09
N ILE A 714 -4.85 40.37 0.75
CA ILE A 714 -4.67 38.93 0.60
C ILE A 714 -4.81 38.30 1.99
N TYR A 715 -5.81 37.43 2.18
CA TYR A 715 -6.05 36.78 3.46
C TYR A 715 -5.56 35.34 3.46
N PHE A 716 -4.83 34.94 4.50
CA PHE A 716 -4.34 33.58 4.69
C PHE A 716 -5.45 32.66 5.22
N ILE A 717 -5.57 31.46 4.64
CA ILE A 717 -6.46 30.40 5.14
C ILE A 717 -5.67 29.25 5.75
N THR A 718 -4.85 28.55 4.95
CA THR A 718 -4.11 27.35 5.40
C THR A 718 -2.93 27.01 4.48
N LEU A 719 -2.06 26.10 4.92
CA LEU A 719 -0.92 25.56 4.18
C LEU A 719 -1.09 24.04 4.03
N ARG A 720 -0.82 23.50 2.84
CA ARG A 720 -0.78 22.05 2.59
C ARG A 720 0.59 21.67 2.04
N LEU A 721 1.17 20.59 2.57
CA LEU A 721 2.49 20.09 2.20
C LEU A 721 2.37 18.87 1.29
N GLY A 722 3.12 18.83 0.19
CA GLY A 722 3.11 17.73 -0.79
C GLY A 722 2.65 18.15 -2.19
N LEU A 723 2.59 17.19 -3.12
CA LEU A 723 2.23 17.43 -4.52
C LEU A 723 0.70 17.38 -4.75
N PRO A 724 0.09 18.43 -5.32
CA PRO A 724 -1.36 18.52 -5.50
C PRO A 724 -1.83 17.96 -6.84
N ILE A 725 -1.90 16.64 -6.98
CA ILE A 725 -2.26 16.00 -8.26
C ILE A 725 -3.70 16.26 -8.72
N PHE A 726 -4.58 16.66 -7.80
CA PHE A 726 -6.01 16.88 -8.08
C PHE A 726 -6.27 18.22 -8.77
N ASN A 727 -5.26 19.08 -8.87
CA ASN A 727 -5.33 20.31 -9.65
C ASN A 727 -4.16 20.34 -10.64
N MET A 728 -4.49 20.24 -11.94
CA MET A 728 -3.52 20.13 -13.03
C MET A 728 -2.53 21.30 -13.06
N GLU A 729 -3.03 22.52 -12.90
CA GLU A 729 -2.22 23.73 -13.02
C GLU A 729 -1.36 23.96 -11.78
N LEU A 730 -1.94 23.71 -10.61
CA LEU A 730 -1.22 23.82 -9.35
C LEU A 730 -0.08 22.79 -9.28
N ASN A 731 -0.35 21.55 -9.68
CA ASN A 731 0.66 20.50 -9.80
C ASN A 731 1.79 20.93 -10.73
N HIS A 732 1.46 21.49 -11.90
CA HIS A 732 2.44 21.97 -12.86
C HIS A 732 3.28 23.14 -12.31
N ALA A 733 2.65 24.09 -11.61
CA ALA A 733 3.34 25.23 -11.01
C ALA A 733 4.30 24.80 -9.89
N VAL A 734 3.86 23.90 -9.00
CA VAL A 734 4.69 23.31 -7.94
C VAL A 734 5.87 22.53 -8.53
N CYS A 735 5.63 21.65 -9.52
CA CYS A 735 6.72 20.92 -10.19
C CYS A 735 7.72 21.86 -10.87
N ALA A 736 7.24 22.92 -11.52
CA ALA A 736 8.11 23.92 -12.15
C ALA A 736 9.00 24.64 -11.11
N GLN A 737 8.44 25.03 -9.96
CA GLN A 737 9.22 25.66 -8.88
C GLN A 737 10.27 24.72 -8.28
N ILE A 738 9.93 23.45 -8.07
CA ILE A 738 10.88 22.42 -7.60
C ILE A 738 12.06 22.29 -8.57
N SER A 739 11.79 22.27 -9.89
CA SER A 739 12.82 22.21 -10.93
C SER A 739 13.69 23.46 -10.95
N ASN A 740 13.08 24.65 -10.91
CA ASN A 740 13.80 25.93 -11.03
C ASN A 740 14.79 26.11 -9.88
N GLN A 741 14.48 25.60 -8.69
CA GLN A 741 15.32 25.70 -7.51
C GLN A 741 16.26 24.50 -7.30
N ASN A 742 16.22 23.49 -8.18
CA ASN A 742 16.98 22.24 -8.06
C ASN A 742 16.87 21.63 -6.64
N LEU A 743 15.65 21.59 -6.09
CA LEU A 743 15.41 21.20 -4.70
C LEU A 743 15.83 19.74 -4.41
N LEU A 744 15.77 18.89 -5.44
CA LEU A 744 16.13 17.47 -5.38
C LEU A 744 17.65 17.20 -5.48
N SER A 745 18.47 18.24 -5.66
CA SER A 745 19.93 18.10 -5.75
C SER A 745 20.55 17.66 -4.42
N THR A 746 21.72 17.02 -4.50
CA THR A 746 22.47 16.53 -3.32
C THR A 746 22.85 17.65 -2.35
N ASN A 747 23.14 18.86 -2.85
CA ASN A 747 23.49 20.03 -2.03
C ASN A 747 22.31 20.57 -1.21
N ASN A 748 21.10 20.55 -1.79
CA ASN A 748 19.89 21.05 -1.14
C ASN A 748 19.28 20.01 -0.17
N ARG A 749 19.69 18.74 -0.26
CA ARG A 749 19.18 17.66 0.60
C ARG A 749 19.39 17.92 2.09
N ASN A 750 20.58 18.35 2.49
CA ASN A 750 20.87 18.66 3.90
C ASN A 750 20.00 19.81 4.42
N HIS A 751 19.68 20.78 3.55
CA HIS A 751 18.81 21.90 3.89
C HIS A 751 17.34 21.47 3.99
N LEU A 752 16.90 20.55 3.12
CA LEU A 752 15.58 19.93 3.22
C LEU A 752 15.44 19.13 4.52
N GLU A 753 16.44 18.32 4.87
CA GLU A 753 16.45 17.54 6.12
C GLU A 753 16.41 18.45 7.35
N ALA A 754 17.24 19.50 7.37
CA ALA A 754 17.24 20.49 8.44
C ALA A 754 15.87 21.20 8.57
N THR A 755 15.26 21.60 7.45
CA THR A 755 13.93 22.24 7.44
C THR A 755 12.86 21.30 7.98
N ASN A 756 12.89 20.02 7.61
CA ASN A 756 11.95 19.02 8.14
C ASN A 756 12.13 18.82 9.65
N HIS A 757 13.37 18.72 10.14
CA HIS A 757 13.63 18.59 11.57
C HIS A 757 13.17 19.81 12.38
N LEU A 758 13.42 21.03 11.88
CA LEU A 758 12.96 22.27 12.51
C LEU A 758 11.43 22.34 12.56
N LEU A 759 10.75 21.98 11.46
CA LEU A 759 9.30 21.94 11.40
C LEU A 759 8.73 20.96 12.43
N VAL A 760 9.31 19.76 12.53
CA VAL A 760 8.88 18.75 13.51
C VAL A 760 9.11 19.24 14.94
N GLU A 761 10.29 19.78 15.25
CA GLU A 761 10.62 20.25 16.60
C GLU A 761 9.66 21.35 17.07
N GLU A 762 9.45 22.40 16.27
CA GLU A 762 8.58 23.52 16.64
C GLU A 762 7.11 23.10 16.69
N PHE A 763 6.67 22.20 15.81
CA PHE A 763 5.29 21.72 15.82
C PHE A 763 4.99 20.78 17.00
N THR A 764 5.90 19.86 17.32
CA THR A 764 5.78 18.98 18.50
C THR A 764 5.78 19.81 19.79
N LYS A 765 6.67 20.81 19.88
CA LYS A 765 6.70 21.78 20.99
C LYS A 765 5.38 22.54 21.11
N PHE A 766 4.82 23.02 20.00
CA PHE A 766 3.53 23.70 20.01
C PHE A 766 2.40 22.82 20.53
N ILE A 767 2.29 21.58 20.05
CA ILE A 767 1.22 20.66 20.48
C ILE A 767 1.34 20.34 21.97
N PHE A 768 2.51 19.90 22.42
CA PHE A 768 2.66 19.33 23.77
C PHE A 768 2.96 20.39 24.84
N ASN A 769 3.77 21.40 24.53
CA ASN A 769 4.14 22.42 25.52
C ASN A 769 3.16 23.60 25.54
N ASP A 770 2.79 24.14 24.37
CA ASP A 770 1.96 25.34 24.30
C ASP A 770 0.46 25.01 24.40
N CYS A 771 0.03 23.90 23.78
CA CYS A 771 -1.38 23.51 23.68
C CYS A 771 -1.78 22.39 24.66
N SER A 772 -0.83 21.72 25.30
CA SER A 772 -1.06 20.59 26.22
C SER A 772 -1.90 19.46 25.59
N GLY A 773 -1.59 19.07 24.35
CA GLY A 773 -2.21 17.93 23.67
C GLY A 773 -1.93 16.61 24.41
N LEU A 774 -2.93 15.71 24.46
CA LEU A 774 -2.80 14.38 25.06
C LEU A 774 -2.72 13.30 23.99
N LEU A 775 -1.69 12.46 24.05
CA LEU A 775 -1.65 11.24 23.25
C LEU A 775 -2.68 10.23 23.79
N PRO A 776 -3.52 9.62 22.93
CA PRO A 776 -4.33 8.49 23.33
C PRO A 776 -3.43 7.34 23.84
N ASN A 777 -3.73 6.79 25.02
CA ASN A 777 -3.16 5.54 25.55
C ASN A 777 -1.64 5.47 25.82
N GLN A 778 -1.13 6.16 26.86
CA GLN A 778 0.18 5.82 27.46
C GLN A 778 0.17 4.57 28.36
N ASN A 779 -0.99 3.95 28.64
CA ASN A 779 -1.13 2.92 29.69
C ASN A 779 -1.52 1.50 29.22
N GLN A 780 -1.56 1.20 27.92
CA GLN A 780 -1.75 -0.18 27.44
C GLN A 780 -0.75 -0.52 26.33
N CYS A 781 0.50 -0.71 26.72
CA CYS A 781 1.45 -1.45 25.90
C CYS A 781 1.05 -2.93 25.94
N SER A 782 0.25 -3.39 24.98
CA SER A 782 0.01 -4.81 24.68
C SER A 782 -0.61 -4.93 23.29
N TYR A 783 0.18 -5.43 22.34
CA TYR A 783 -0.19 -6.02 21.06
C TYR A 783 -1.69 -6.04 20.68
N SER A 784 -2.05 -5.28 19.64
CA SER A 784 -3.29 -5.49 18.90
C SER A 784 -3.06 -5.20 17.41
N THR A 785 -2.52 -6.19 16.71
CA THR A 785 -2.65 -6.38 15.27
C THR A 785 -4.11 -6.66 14.95
N LEU A 786 -4.92 -5.63 14.71
CA LEU A 786 -6.23 -5.76 14.07
C LEU A 786 -6.45 -4.56 13.17
N VAL A 787 -6.00 -4.69 11.92
CA VAL A 787 -6.44 -3.85 10.81
C VAL A 787 -7.77 -4.43 10.30
N THR A 788 -8.77 -3.56 10.20
CA THR A 788 -10.13 -3.71 9.64
C THR A 788 -11.26 -4.30 10.52
N SER A 789 -12.23 -3.46 10.87
CA SER A 789 -13.60 -3.50 10.36
C SER A 789 -14.47 -2.44 11.05
N SER A 790 -15.23 -1.70 10.25
CA SER A 790 -16.39 -0.87 10.60
C SER A 790 -16.86 -0.91 12.07
N GLY A 791 -16.66 0.19 12.79
CA GLY A 791 -17.22 0.43 14.12
C GLY A 791 -16.23 1.15 15.03
N GLY A 792 -16.53 2.42 15.32
CA GLY A 792 -15.66 3.39 15.99
C GLY A 792 -14.63 2.83 16.99
N ASN A 793 -13.36 3.02 16.66
CA ASN A 793 -12.22 3.21 17.55
C ASN A 793 -11.12 3.83 16.68
N PHE A 794 -10.68 5.04 17.05
CA PHE A 794 -9.65 5.79 16.36
C PHE A 794 -8.37 4.94 16.24
N PRO A 795 -7.66 4.89 15.10
CA PRO A 795 -6.27 4.50 15.09
C PRO A 795 -5.47 5.54 15.91
N ASP A 796 -5.14 5.16 17.14
CA ASP A 796 -4.46 5.95 18.16
C ASP A 796 -3.09 6.47 17.70
N THR A 797 -3.03 7.62 17.01
CA THR A 797 -1.75 8.29 16.70
C THR A 797 -1.78 9.78 16.94
N TRP A 798 -2.85 10.48 16.54
CA TRP A 798 -2.89 11.93 16.69
C TRP A 798 -3.23 12.37 18.11
N PRO A 799 -2.52 13.38 18.65
CA PRO A 799 -2.83 13.95 19.95
C PRO A 799 -4.23 14.56 19.94
N LEU A 800 -4.95 14.43 21.05
CA LEU A 800 -6.26 15.03 21.26
C LEU A 800 -6.13 16.37 21.98
N PRO A 801 -6.90 17.40 21.58
CA PRO A 801 -6.95 18.66 22.30
C PRO A 801 -7.61 18.48 23.67
N THR A 802 -7.04 19.12 24.69
CA THR A 802 -7.55 19.09 26.07
C THR A 802 -8.38 20.31 26.44
N LYS A 803 -8.25 21.39 25.66
CA LYS A 803 -8.94 22.68 25.87
C LYS A 803 -9.45 23.20 24.53
N ASN A 804 -10.47 24.05 24.55
CA ASN A 804 -10.88 24.74 23.34
C ASN A 804 -9.92 25.90 23.10
N MET A 805 -9.49 26.07 21.86
CA MET A 805 -8.42 27.00 21.49
C MET A 805 -8.86 27.84 20.30
N MET A 806 -8.65 29.15 20.37
CA MET A 806 -8.96 30.05 19.27
C MET A 806 -7.75 30.90 18.93
N CYS A 807 -7.43 30.95 17.64
CA CYS A 807 -6.49 31.87 17.04
C CYS A 807 -7.27 32.92 16.24
N ALA A 808 -7.32 34.15 16.75
CA ALA A 808 -7.97 35.26 16.06
C ALA A 808 -7.26 36.57 16.40
N ASN A 809 -7.14 37.48 15.43
CA ASN A 809 -6.55 38.81 15.58
C ASN A 809 -5.15 38.80 16.23
N GLY A 810 -4.33 37.79 15.92
CA GLY A 810 -2.99 37.62 16.49
C GLY A 810 -2.95 37.24 17.97
N ILE A 811 -4.06 36.76 18.55
CA ILE A 811 -4.13 36.29 19.93
C ILE A 811 -4.53 34.81 19.96
N LEU A 812 -3.73 34.00 20.66
CA LEU A 812 -4.10 32.64 21.05
C LEU A 812 -4.85 32.69 22.38
N SER A 813 -6.06 32.15 22.41
CA SER A 813 -6.95 32.16 23.57
C SER A 813 -7.50 30.77 23.86
N PHE A 814 -7.66 30.47 25.16
CA PHE A 814 -8.10 29.16 25.67
C PHE A 814 -9.45 29.33 26.39
N PHE A 815 -10.42 28.45 26.13
CA PHE A 815 -11.78 28.55 26.67
C PHE A 815 -12.35 27.23 27.17
#